data_AF-A0A6B9Z850-F1
#
_entry.id   AF-A0A6B9Z850-F1
#
_cell.length_a   1.000
_cell.length_b   1.000
_cell.length_c   1.000
_cell.angle_alpha   90.00
_cell.angle_beta   90.00
_cell.angle_gamma   90.00
#
_symmetry.space_group_name_H-M   'P 1'
#
loop_
_entity.id
_entity.type
_entity.pdbx_description
1 polymer ?
#
loop_
_entity_poly.entity_id
_entity_poly.type
_entity_poly.pdbx_seq_one_letter_code
_entity_poly.pdbx_strand_id
1 'polypeptide(L)'
;MKIHLIKYTRSLSIQLIATLLLLVFATNGTAQQYNDTRVAVILPNVTQTQRPGEATVSEDTRTFCRADTFFFISSSTTGRKVNHDYSAYLQFSLASIPEGAIIDTVDLLIYLKKVKNTSAVFEQGVNLYELNRPRDNQTINIADSSSSAMSLVSKNDISQAIHLRPDITNGNTWVTERKGNFYCILAAEEAQTYGYYTERSDDMSRQPKLVIYYHMPADQIRKKSWPQYKYDAQHTAMQGWQSNTNPTGFRVEMPFFAGPNYIKSDPILNDDKLMMYYVTSTSPAHWLLTLSQRGKQLGASSIDGAGVVKYGPVADRKGYTYCLTGNTGNLLNVFDPNSNMAFSRELANNAQATATPVIGFDGSIYISTDKGVYAYTAQPEFKLKWVYTSGTNKFGTPALHESEQLVYVYDGAAGKLIALNNADGVMKWDVNVMTTFATDIPVPSVKHNKVCITNGLRRGSSFHIVNAFDGSSYAKVVGEPNKVSQPVIGTNNIYIINNGRLEAYSLADGGTVPTANITGLNPASTLAIDGNDNIFILNTEQGQQSLTVVSPGASIFPSVAFPDSDGYLTGNRLMIAPDGSLIAGNDNHVYTIVPTGFALKGDITIPDGSFKSEYLYRADGIVKVSASTIANRQNVVIHGGKGISFRPGFSIQRGATLVCKTGL
;
A
#
# COMPACT_ATOMS: atom_id res chain seq x y z
N MET A 1 -14.71 -28.21 -44.81
CA MET A 1 -16.17 -28.20 -44.55
C MET A 1 -16.60 -26.74 -44.51
N LYS A 2 -17.34 -26.27 -45.53
CA LYS A 2 -17.81 -24.88 -45.65
C LYS A 2 -18.89 -24.63 -44.59
N ILE A 3 -18.78 -23.56 -43.82
CA ILE A 3 -19.85 -23.11 -42.90
C ILE A 3 -20.37 -21.76 -43.39
N HIS A 4 -21.68 -21.73 -43.63
CA HIS A 4 -22.47 -20.58 -44.07
C HIS A 4 -22.58 -19.52 -42.97
N LEU A 5 -22.37 -18.24 -43.33
CA LEU A 5 -22.80 -17.11 -42.53
C LEU A 5 -24.33 -16.94 -42.63
N ILE A 6 -25.02 -17.15 -41.52
CA ILE A 6 -26.41 -16.72 -41.32
C ILE A 6 -26.38 -15.41 -40.53
N LYS A 7 -26.99 -14.36 -41.10
CA LYS A 7 -27.24 -13.08 -40.45
C LYS A 7 -28.27 -13.26 -39.33
N TYR A 8 -27.91 -12.88 -38.11
CA TYR A 8 -28.87 -12.54 -37.06
C TYR A 8 -28.59 -11.13 -36.53
N THR A 9 -29.57 -10.25 -36.72
CA THR A 9 -29.68 -8.94 -36.08
C THR A 9 -30.53 -9.07 -34.82
N ARG A 10 -29.95 -8.83 -33.63
CA ARG A 10 -30.53 -8.07 -32.49
C ARG A 10 -29.66 -8.18 -31.22
N SER A 11 -29.42 -7.02 -30.62
CA SER A 11 -28.96 -6.70 -29.26
C SER A 11 -28.19 -7.78 -28.47
N LEU A 12 -26.86 -7.66 -28.43
CA LEU A 12 -26.09 -8.12 -27.28
C LEU A 12 -25.88 -6.94 -26.32
N SER A 13 -26.19 -7.17 -25.05
CA SER A 13 -25.97 -6.24 -23.95
C SER A 13 -24.47 -6.01 -23.73
N ILE A 14 -24.10 -4.74 -23.54
CA ILE A 14 -22.74 -4.25 -23.27
C ILE A 14 -22.12 -4.88 -22.00
N GLN A 15 -22.91 -5.52 -21.15
CA GLN A 15 -22.45 -6.20 -19.94
C GLN A 15 -21.66 -7.49 -20.18
N LEU A 16 -21.84 -8.20 -21.30
CA LEU A 16 -21.14 -9.48 -21.50
C LEU A 16 -19.70 -9.33 -22.05
N ILE A 17 -19.38 -8.19 -22.68
CA ILE A 17 -18.05 -7.93 -23.25
C ILE A 17 -17.08 -7.50 -22.14
N ALA A 18 -17.57 -6.84 -21.08
CA ALA A 18 -16.76 -6.47 -19.91
C ALA A 18 -16.31 -7.68 -19.07
N THR A 19 -17.09 -8.77 -19.06
CA THR A 19 -16.75 -9.98 -18.29
C THR A 19 -15.78 -10.90 -19.03
N LEU A 20 -15.72 -10.83 -20.37
CA LEU A 20 -14.87 -11.72 -21.18
C LEU A 20 -13.43 -11.24 -21.30
N LEU A 21 -13.15 -9.94 -21.11
CA LEU A 21 -11.78 -9.40 -21.11
C LEU A 21 -11.00 -9.71 -19.81
N LEU A 22 -11.69 -10.10 -18.73
CA LEU A 22 -11.07 -10.41 -17.43
C LEU A 22 -10.60 -11.87 -17.30
N LEU A 23 -10.90 -12.76 -18.26
CA LEU A 23 -10.66 -14.21 -18.11
C LEU A 23 -9.53 -14.81 -18.97
N VAL A 24 -8.74 -14.01 -19.70
CA VAL A 24 -7.64 -14.53 -20.54
C VAL A 24 -6.28 -13.99 -20.08
N PHE A 25 -5.91 -14.25 -18.82
CA PHE A 25 -4.51 -14.16 -18.35
C PHE A 25 -4.19 -15.23 -17.30
N ALA A 26 -4.71 -16.46 -17.46
CA ALA A 26 -4.25 -17.60 -16.67
C ALA A 26 -3.31 -18.44 -17.53
N THR A 27 -2.00 -18.17 -17.45
CA THR A 27 -0.88 -19.13 -17.70
C THR A 27 0.45 -18.37 -17.68
N ASN A 28 1.05 -18.25 -16.49
CA ASN A 28 2.51 -18.35 -16.21
C ASN A 28 2.75 -17.86 -14.77
N GLY A 29 2.81 -18.81 -13.83
CA GLY A 29 2.83 -18.58 -12.39
C GLY A 29 4.11 -18.00 -11.78
N THR A 30 4.80 -17.07 -12.43
CA THR A 30 5.97 -16.38 -11.83
C THR A 30 6.06 -14.86 -12.09
N ALA A 31 5.10 -14.25 -12.81
CA ALA A 31 5.10 -12.81 -13.07
C ALA A 31 3.77 -12.08 -12.76
N GLN A 32 2.74 -12.80 -12.32
CA GLN A 32 1.37 -12.27 -12.33
C GLN A 32 1.04 -11.34 -11.15
N GLN A 33 1.74 -11.45 -10.01
CA GLN A 33 1.44 -10.69 -8.78
C GLN A 33 1.62 -9.16 -8.87
N TYR A 34 2.12 -8.65 -9.98
CA TYR A 34 2.66 -7.29 -10.06
C TYR A 34 2.24 -6.48 -11.29
N ASN A 35 1.58 -7.14 -12.25
CA ASN A 35 0.90 -6.48 -13.37
C ASN A 35 -0.56 -6.11 -13.03
N ASP A 36 -0.98 -6.28 -11.77
CA ASP A 36 -2.32 -5.94 -11.35
C ASP A 36 -2.52 -4.42 -11.35
N THR A 37 -3.61 -3.97 -11.97
CA THR A 37 -4.01 -2.57 -11.99
C THR A 37 -4.23 -2.05 -10.56
N ARG A 38 -3.59 -0.93 -10.25
CA ARG A 38 -3.63 -0.18 -8.99
C ARG A 38 -4.33 1.15 -9.17
N VAL A 39 -4.70 1.78 -8.05
CA VAL A 39 -5.37 3.08 -8.04
C VAL A 39 -4.58 4.11 -7.25
N ALA A 40 -4.27 5.24 -7.91
CA ALA A 40 -3.77 6.45 -7.28
C ALA A 40 -4.85 7.53 -7.29
N VAL A 41 -4.89 8.37 -6.24
CA VAL A 41 -5.84 9.48 -6.11
C VAL A 41 -5.08 10.78 -6.00
N ILE A 42 -5.29 11.68 -6.96
CA ILE A 42 -4.60 12.98 -7.00
C ILE A 42 -5.61 14.10 -6.80
N LEU A 43 -5.32 14.96 -5.83
CA LEU A 43 -6.13 16.15 -5.53
C LEU A 43 -5.60 17.39 -6.27
N PRO A 44 -6.48 18.29 -6.74
CA PRO A 44 -6.08 19.48 -7.48
C PRO A 44 -5.25 20.42 -6.59
N ASN A 45 -4.23 21.03 -7.17
CA ASN A 45 -3.48 22.14 -6.57
C ASN A 45 -4.27 23.43 -6.63
N VAL A 46 -5.01 23.62 -7.73
CA VAL A 46 -5.80 24.81 -7.98
C VAL A 46 -7.09 24.37 -8.63
N THR A 47 -8.22 24.81 -8.05
CA THR A 47 -9.50 24.86 -8.76
C THR A 47 -9.98 26.30 -8.84
N GLN A 48 -10.28 26.78 -10.04
CA GLN A 48 -10.73 28.15 -10.28
C GLN A 48 -11.96 28.17 -11.16
N THR A 49 -12.87 29.08 -10.86
CA THR A 49 -13.93 29.45 -11.80
C THR A 49 -13.43 30.56 -12.71
N GLN A 50 -13.40 30.32 -14.01
CA GLN A 50 -13.27 31.39 -15.00
C GLN A 50 -14.62 32.12 -15.08
N ARG A 51 -14.59 33.44 -15.01
CA ARG A 51 -15.78 34.28 -15.03
C ARG A 51 -15.78 35.12 -16.30
N PRO A 52 -16.93 35.34 -16.95
CA PRO A 52 -17.02 36.29 -18.05
C PRO A 52 -16.91 37.73 -17.50
N GLY A 53 -16.74 38.72 -18.39
CA GLY A 53 -16.68 40.13 -18.00
C GLY A 53 -17.92 40.57 -17.22
N GLU A 54 -17.75 41.38 -16.17
CA GLU A 54 -18.79 41.65 -15.15
C GLU A 54 -20.12 42.19 -15.69
N ALA A 55 -20.10 42.85 -16.87
CA ALA A 55 -21.29 43.43 -17.51
C ALA A 55 -22.20 42.40 -18.21
N THR A 56 -21.78 41.14 -18.37
CA THR A 56 -22.53 40.13 -19.15
C THR A 56 -23.34 39.15 -18.30
N VAL A 57 -23.34 39.30 -16.97
CA VAL A 57 -23.97 38.35 -16.02
C VAL A 57 -24.92 39.08 -15.07
N SER A 58 -26.11 38.52 -14.81
CA SER A 58 -27.07 39.08 -13.86
C SER A 58 -26.56 39.05 -12.41
N GLU A 59 -26.99 40.02 -11.59
CA GLU A 59 -26.57 40.13 -10.19
C GLU A 59 -26.91 38.88 -9.37
N ASP A 60 -28.06 38.27 -9.63
CA ASP A 60 -28.45 37.01 -8.98
C ASP A 60 -27.49 35.87 -9.32
N THR A 61 -26.93 35.82 -10.54
CA THR A 61 -25.97 34.77 -10.92
C THR A 61 -24.60 35.09 -10.31
N ARG A 62 -24.19 36.36 -10.29
CA ARG A 62 -22.96 36.79 -9.60
C ARG A 62 -23.00 36.45 -8.11
N THR A 63 -24.13 36.70 -7.46
CA THR A 63 -24.36 36.38 -6.05
C THR A 63 -24.29 34.86 -5.82
N PHE A 64 -24.94 34.06 -6.66
CA PHE A 64 -24.87 32.60 -6.58
C PHE A 64 -23.43 32.05 -6.74
N CYS A 65 -22.64 32.67 -7.63
CA CYS A 65 -21.26 32.27 -7.97
C CYS A 65 -20.17 32.97 -7.13
N ARG A 66 -20.54 33.70 -6.07
CA ARG A 66 -19.60 34.53 -5.31
C ARG A 66 -18.62 33.71 -4.46
N ALA A 67 -19.07 32.56 -3.94
CA ALA A 67 -18.28 31.70 -3.08
C ALA A 67 -17.13 31.03 -3.84
N ASP A 68 -15.90 31.22 -3.39
CA ASP A 68 -14.69 30.61 -3.92
C ASP A 68 -14.46 29.17 -3.45
N THR A 69 -15.21 28.73 -2.44
CA THR A 69 -15.27 27.34 -1.96
C THR A 69 -15.95 26.40 -2.94
N PHE A 70 -16.55 26.91 -4.02
CA PHE A 70 -17.13 26.14 -5.12
C PHE A 70 -16.58 26.63 -6.46
N PHE A 71 -16.60 25.75 -7.46
CA PHE A 71 -16.42 26.18 -8.84
C PHE A 71 -17.71 26.05 -9.62
N PHE A 72 -17.87 26.91 -10.63
CA PHE A 72 -19.14 27.03 -11.34
C PHE A 72 -18.96 26.73 -12.82
N ILE A 73 -19.92 26.02 -13.37
CA ILE A 73 -20.02 25.76 -14.81
C ILE A 73 -21.40 26.19 -15.26
N SER A 74 -21.46 26.95 -16.35
CA SER A 74 -22.71 27.42 -16.94
C SER A 74 -22.70 27.38 -18.46
N SER A 75 -23.89 27.25 -19.06
CA SER A 75 -24.11 27.14 -20.50
C SER A 75 -24.16 28.49 -21.24
N SER A 76 -23.76 28.49 -22.52
CA SER A 76 -23.98 29.57 -23.50
C SER A 76 -25.06 29.21 -24.51
N THR A 77 -25.94 30.14 -24.89
CA THR A 77 -26.84 29.96 -26.04
C THR A 77 -26.53 30.98 -27.13
N THR A 78 -25.88 30.55 -28.21
CA THR A 78 -25.84 31.35 -29.43
C THR A 78 -27.16 31.20 -30.18
N GLY A 79 -28.04 32.21 -30.07
CA GLY A 79 -29.19 32.32 -30.97
C GLY A 79 -30.50 32.89 -30.42
N ARG A 80 -30.72 32.96 -29.09
CA ARG A 80 -31.82 33.73 -28.44
C ARG A 80 -31.59 33.87 -26.92
N LYS A 81 -30.58 34.70 -26.57
CA LYS A 81 -30.21 35.33 -25.28
C LYS A 81 -30.37 34.54 -23.96
N VAL A 82 -29.29 33.86 -23.54
CA VAL A 82 -28.77 33.80 -22.15
C VAL A 82 -27.24 33.82 -22.20
N ASN A 83 -26.58 34.78 -21.53
CA ASN A 83 -25.12 34.84 -21.41
C ASN A 83 -24.68 34.35 -20.01
N HIS A 84 -24.07 33.17 -19.91
CA HIS A 84 -23.36 32.71 -18.72
C HIS A 84 -22.16 31.84 -19.12
N ASP A 85 -20.96 32.40 -19.13
CA ASP A 85 -19.74 31.63 -19.47
C ASP A 85 -18.84 31.48 -18.24
N TYR A 86 -19.37 30.85 -17.19
CA TYR A 86 -18.55 30.28 -16.14
C TYR A 86 -18.00 28.92 -16.59
N SER A 87 -16.68 28.77 -16.54
CA SER A 87 -16.01 27.49 -16.74
C SER A 87 -15.12 27.18 -15.55
N ALA A 88 -14.72 25.91 -15.41
CA ALA A 88 -13.80 25.51 -14.36
C ALA A 88 -12.42 25.23 -14.95
N TYR A 89 -11.40 25.66 -14.24
CA TYR A 89 -10.01 25.29 -14.50
C TYR A 89 -9.46 24.53 -13.29
N LEU A 90 -8.99 23.32 -13.53
CA LEU A 90 -8.36 22.47 -12.52
C LEU A 90 -6.91 22.20 -12.92
N GLN A 91 -6.00 22.32 -11.97
CA GLN A 91 -4.60 21.96 -12.13
C GLN A 91 -4.23 20.85 -11.16
N PHE A 92 -3.68 19.76 -11.69
CA PHE A 92 -3.11 18.65 -10.89
C PHE A 92 -1.59 18.56 -11.07
N SER A 93 -0.92 18.00 -10.07
CA SER A 93 0.49 17.60 -10.14
C SER A 93 0.55 16.09 -10.25
N LEU A 94 1.26 15.56 -11.25
CA LEU A 94 1.50 14.11 -11.37
C LEU A 94 2.77 13.66 -10.64
N ALA A 95 3.43 14.53 -9.87
CA ALA A 95 4.70 14.20 -9.22
C ALA A 95 4.60 13.02 -8.22
N SER A 96 3.38 12.76 -7.74
CA SER A 96 3.02 11.63 -6.89
C SER A 96 2.84 10.31 -7.64
N ILE A 97 2.64 10.33 -8.97
CA ILE A 97 2.53 9.09 -9.75
C ILE A 97 3.89 8.35 -9.70
N PRO A 98 3.90 7.03 -9.43
CA PRO A 98 5.13 6.27 -9.41
C PRO A 98 5.91 6.34 -10.73
N GLU A 99 7.23 6.47 -10.64
CA GLU A 99 8.11 6.43 -11.81
C GLU A 99 7.97 5.07 -12.53
N GLY A 100 7.80 5.13 -13.86
CA GLY A 100 7.61 3.93 -14.70
C GLY A 100 6.20 3.35 -14.69
N ALA A 101 5.23 3.98 -14.02
CA ALA A 101 3.83 3.58 -14.10
C ALA A 101 3.29 3.70 -15.54
N ILE A 102 2.54 2.69 -15.97
CA ILE A 102 1.81 2.68 -17.22
C ILE A 102 0.36 3.01 -16.90
N ILE A 103 -0.14 4.12 -17.47
CA ILE A 103 -1.49 4.59 -17.17
C ILE A 103 -2.51 3.83 -18.03
N ASP A 104 -3.46 3.18 -17.35
CA ASP A 104 -4.54 2.42 -17.99
C ASP A 104 -5.73 3.33 -18.29
N THR A 105 -6.25 3.99 -17.25
CA THR A 105 -7.39 4.90 -17.34
C THR A 105 -7.27 6.05 -16.36
N VAL A 106 -7.92 7.16 -16.70
CA VAL A 106 -8.06 8.34 -15.84
C VAL A 106 -9.53 8.67 -15.70
N ASP A 107 -9.97 8.94 -14.48
CA ASP A 107 -11.34 9.35 -14.17
C ASP A 107 -11.31 10.61 -13.29
N LEU A 108 -11.73 11.74 -13.85
CA LEU A 108 -11.92 12.95 -13.07
C LEU A 108 -13.29 12.88 -12.39
N LEU A 109 -13.28 12.79 -11.07
CA LEU A 109 -14.47 12.87 -10.24
C LEU A 109 -14.72 14.32 -9.82
N ILE A 110 -15.92 14.82 -10.09
CA ILE A 110 -16.43 16.09 -9.57
C ILE A 110 -17.78 15.86 -8.87
N TYR A 111 -18.11 16.69 -7.90
CA TYR A 111 -19.30 16.50 -7.06
C TYR A 111 -20.18 17.74 -7.12
N LEU A 112 -21.45 17.55 -7.44
CA LEU A 112 -22.43 18.63 -7.49
C LEU A 112 -22.87 19.00 -6.05
N LYS A 113 -22.87 20.28 -5.72
CA LYS A 113 -23.37 20.78 -4.42
C LYS A 113 -24.67 21.55 -4.56
N LYS A 114 -24.72 22.49 -5.50
CA LYS A 114 -25.84 23.41 -5.62
C LYS A 114 -26.15 23.69 -7.07
N VAL A 115 -27.42 23.92 -7.34
CA VAL A 115 -27.93 24.22 -8.67
C VAL A 115 -28.73 25.52 -8.59
N LYS A 116 -28.45 26.45 -9.49
CA LYS A 116 -29.31 27.61 -9.71
C LYS A 116 -30.34 27.24 -10.77
N ASN A 117 -31.60 27.04 -10.38
CA ASN A 117 -32.64 26.60 -11.31
C ASN A 117 -33.99 27.29 -11.12
N THR A 118 -34.72 27.47 -12.24
CA THR A 118 -36.14 27.84 -12.32
C THR A 118 -37.02 26.77 -13.02
N SER A 119 -36.48 25.66 -13.53
CA SER A 119 -37.25 24.59 -14.23
C SER A 119 -36.94 23.16 -13.74
N ALA A 120 -37.97 22.32 -13.63
CA ALA A 120 -37.88 21.00 -13.02
C ALA A 120 -37.27 19.89 -13.92
N VAL A 121 -36.98 20.15 -15.19
CA VAL A 121 -36.91 19.13 -16.26
C VAL A 121 -35.51 18.90 -16.87
N PHE A 122 -34.47 19.66 -16.51
CA PHE A 122 -33.21 19.66 -17.26
C PHE A 122 -32.03 18.94 -16.57
N GLU A 123 -31.20 18.30 -17.40
CA GLU A 123 -29.86 17.76 -17.10
C GLU A 123 -28.79 18.64 -17.75
N GLN A 124 -27.65 18.85 -17.09
CA GLN A 124 -26.51 19.59 -17.66
C GLN A 124 -25.50 18.60 -18.25
N GLY A 125 -25.18 18.75 -19.54
CA GLY A 125 -24.00 18.09 -20.11
C GLY A 125 -22.72 18.78 -19.64
N VAL A 126 -21.71 18.03 -19.23
CA VAL A 126 -20.42 18.54 -18.75
C VAL A 126 -19.32 17.96 -19.61
N ASN A 127 -18.56 18.83 -20.28
CA ASN A 127 -17.41 18.48 -21.10
C ASN A 127 -16.12 18.76 -20.34
N LEU A 128 -15.23 17.77 -20.32
CA LEU A 128 -13.85 17.90 -19.88
C LEU A 128 -12.96 18.09 -21.10
N TYR A 129 -12.05 19.06 -21.05
CA TYR A 129 -10.99 19.24 -22.02
C TYR A 129 -9.65 19.23 -21.32
N GLU A 130 -8.74 18.41 -21.81
CA GLU A 130 -7.35 18.45 -21.38
C GLU A 130 -6.57 19.49 -22.18
N LEU A 131 -5.85 20.38 -21.49
CA LEU A 131 -5.12 21.48 -22.11
C LEU A 131 -3.62 21.17 -22.21
N ASN A 132 -3.01 21.57 -23.32
CA ASN A 132 -1.59 21.35 -23.59
C ASN A 132 -0.63 22.31 -22.84
N ARG A 133 -1.11 23.38 -22.20
CA ARG A 133 -0.29 24.43 -21.55
C ARG A 133 -0.95 25.03 -20.30
N PRO A 134 -0.16 25.58 -19.35
CA PRO A 134 -0.68 26.31 -18.18
C PRO A 134 -1.46 27.57 -18.57
N ARG A 135 -2.28 28.05 -17.64
CA ARG A 135 -3.03 29.29 -17.77
C ARG A 135 -2.15 30.52 -17.48
N ASP A 136 -1.74 31.22 -18.54
CA ASP A 136 -1.02 32.51 -18.46
C ASP A 136 -1.94 33.71 -18.71
N ASN A 137 -3.08 33.80 -18.01
CA ASN A 137 -4.14 34.82 -18.22
C ASN A 137 -4.74 34.87 -19.65
N GLN A 138 -4.48 33.87 -20.49
CA GLN A 138 -5.00 33.79 -21.85
C GLN A 138 -6.42 33.20 -21.89
N THR A 139 -7.20 33.60 -22.90
CA THR A 139 -8.43 32.89 -23.30
C THR A 139 -8.06 31.46 -23.70
N ILE A 140 -8.71 30.46 -23.08
CA ILE A 140 -8.46 29.05 -23.38
C ILE A 140 -9.02 28.73 -24.77
N ASN A 141 -8.15 28.46 -25.75
CA ASN A 141 -8.55 27.94 -27.05
C ASN A 141 -8.71 26.41 -26.96
N ILE A 142 -9.96 25.94 -26.95
CA ILE A 142 -10.32 24.52 -26.80
C ILE A 142 -9.87 23.67 -28.01
N ALA A 143 -9.62 24.32 -29.16
CA ALA A 143 -9.08 23.69 -30.36
C ALA A 143 -7.71 23.02 -30.14
N ASP A 144 -6.98 23.42 -29.08
CA ASP A 144 -5.70 22.86 -28.70
C ASP A 144 -5.83 21.73 -27.64
N SER A 145 -7.01 21.14 -27.45
CA SER A 145 -7.20 20.04 -26.50
C SER A 145 -6.67 18.70 -27.04
N SER A 146 -6.07 17.90 -26.16
CA SER A 146 -5.53 16.58 -26.50
C SER A 146 -6.57 15.46 -26.38
N SER A 147 -7.62 15.66 -25.58
CA SER A 147 -8.72 14.72 -25.36
C SER A 147 -9.94 15.41 -24.74
N SER A 148 -11.13 14.79 -24.86
CA SER A 148 -12.36 15.28 -24.24
C SER A 148 -13.21 14.15 -23.64
N ALA A 149 -14.01 14.45 -22.62
CA ALA A 149 -15.00 13.53 -22.04
C ALA A 149 -16.32 14.25 -21.74
N MET A 150 -17.44 13.54 -21.79
CA MET A 150 -18.76 14.11 -21.53
C MET A 150 -19.53 13.27 -20.51
N SER A 151 -20.22 13.93 -19.57
CA SER A 151 -21.21 13.30 -18.69
C SER A 151 -22.47 14.17 -18.60
N LEU A 152 -23.63 13.54 -18.45
CA LEU A 152 -24.87 14.21 -18.07
C LEU A 152 -24.98 14.30 -16.55
N VAL A 153 -25.54 15.39 -16.05
CA VAL A 153 -25.66 15.67 -14.61
C VAL A 153 -27.08 16.12 -14.27
N SER A 154 -27.76 15.34 -13.45
CA SER A 154 -29.06 15.72 -12.91
C SER A 154 -28.91 16.55 -11.63
N LYS A 155 -29.85 17.46 -11.39
CA LYS A 155 -29.93 18.21 -10.11
C LYS A 155 -30.15 17.31 -8.89
N ASN A 156 -30.59 16.07 -9.11
CA ASN A 156 -30.82 15.10 -8.05
C ASN A 156 -29.56 14.28 -7.71
N ASP A 157 -28.49 14.39 -8.50
CA ASP A 157 -27.26 13.59 -8.35
C ASP A 157 -26.27 14.16 -7.32
N ILE A 158 -26.72 15.08 -6.45
CA ILE A 158 -25.86 15.75 -5.45
C ILE A 158 -25.20 14.79 -4.45
N SER A 159 -25.63 13.52 -4.38
CA SER A 159 -25.03 12.49 -3.54
C SER A 159 -23.98 11.64 -4.25
N GLN A 160 -23.88 11.73 -5.58
CA GLN A 160 -23.02 10.89 -6.40
C GLN A 160 -21.86 11.69 -7.01
N ALA A 161 -20.78 10.98 -7.35
CA ALA A 161 -19.71 11.54 -8.15
C ALA A 161 -20.11 11.57 -9.62
N ILE A 162 -19.71 12.63 -10.32
CA ILE A 162 -19.80 12.72 -11.78
C ILE A 162 -18.45 12.30 -12.32
N HIS A 163 -18.47 11.35 -13.26
CA HIS A 163 -17.29 10.72 -13.83
C HIS A 163 -16.98 11.32 -15.20
N LEU A 164 -15.77 11.86 -15.37
CA LEU A 164 -15.29 12.42 -16.64
C LEU A 164 -14.01 11.68 -17.04
N ARG A 165 -14.13 10.78 -18.02
CA ARG A 165 -13.08 9.84 -18.43
C ARG A 165 -12.50 10.20 -19.81
N PRO A 166 -11.39 10.95 -19.88
CA PRO A 166 -10.73 11.21 -21.14
C PRO A 166 -10.06 9.93 -21.69
N ASP A 167 -9.93 9.85 -23.01
CA ASP A 167 -9.24 8.74 -23.67
C ASP A 167 -7.72 8.74 -23.36
N ILE A 168 -7.19 7.54 -23.15
CA ILE A 168 -5.75 7.29 -22.96
C ILE A 168 -5.22 6.56 -24.20
N THR A 169 -4.47 7.27 -25.03
CA THR A 169 -3.94 6.72 -26.30
C THR A 169 -2.53 6.13 -26.18
N ASN A 170 -1.73 6.58 -25.21
CA ASN A 170 -0.40 6.04 -24.92
C ASN A 170 -0.05 6.12 -23.43
N GLY A 171 -0.40 5.08 -22.67
CA GLY A 171 -0.21 5.04 -21.21
C GLY A 171 1.24 5.14 -20.74
N ASN A 172 2.20 4.68 -21.54
CA ASN A 172 3.63 4.64 -21.18
C ASN A 172 4.28 6.03 -21.15
N THR A 173 3.86 6.91 -22.06
CA THR A 173 4.40 8.26 -22.20
C THR A 173 3.50 9.32 -21.59
N TRP A 174 2.29 8.92 -21.18
CA TRP A 174 1.24 9.80 -20.65
C TRP A 174 1.75 10.82 -19.63
N VAL A 175 2.44 10.34 -18.59
CA VAL A 175 2.97 11.20 -17.51
C VAL A 175 4.05 12.17 -18.04
N THR A 176 4.94 11.70 -18.92
CA THR A 176 6.08 12.49 -19.43
C THR A 176 5.69 13.51 -20.49
N GLU A 177 4.66 13.22 -21.28
CA GLU A 177 4.16 14.07 -22.37
C GLU A 177 3.21 15.16 -21.86
N ARG A 178 2.46 14.88 -20.78
CA ARG A 178 1.49 15.82 -20.19
C ARG A 178 2.11 16.60 -19.03
N LYS A 179 3.12 17.44 -19.32
CA LYS A 179 3.73 18.36 -18.32
C LYS A 179 2.82 19.52 -17.90
N GLY A 180 1.52 19.27 -17.83
CA GLY A 180 0.47 20.22 -17.50
C GLY A 180 -0.90 19.58 -17.41
N ASN A 181 -1.29 19.08 -16.22
CA ASN A 181 -2.62 18.46 -15.97
C ASN A 181 -3.67 19.52 -15.76
N PHE A 182 -3.87 20.29 -16.80
CA PHE A 182 -4.77 21.40 -16.83
C PHE A 182 -6.05 20.91 -17.49
N TYR A 183 -7.12 20.91 -16.72
CA TYR A 183 -8.42 20.53 -17.20
C TYR A 183 -9.30 21.77 -17.24
N CYS A 184 -9.92 21.99 -18.40
CA CYS A 184 -11.01 22.94 -18.55
C CYS A 184 -12.33 22.17 -18.56
N ILE A 185 -13.28 22.60 -17.74
CA ILE A 185 -14.61 21.99 -17.70
C ILE A 185 -15.65 23.01 -18.17
N LEU A 186 -16.47 22.61 -19.14
CA LEU A 186 -17.49 23.43 -19.79
C LEU A 186 -18.85 22.75 -19.76
N ALA A 187 -19.93 23.54 -19.78
CA ALA A 187 -21.25 22.99 -20.04
C ALA A 187 -21.36 22.67 -21.54
N ALA A 188 -21.86 21.48 -21.87
CA ALA A 188 -22.10 21.04 -23.24
C ALA A 188 -23.40 21.67 -23.79
N GLU A 189 -24.51 21.64 -23.02
CA GLU A 189 -25.83 22.13 -23.44
C GLU A 189 -26.70 22.59 -22.24
N GLU A 190 -27.64 23.51 -22.54
CA GLU A 190 -28.75 24.15 -21.78
C GLU A 190 -28.61 24.80 -20.35
N ALA A 191 -29.01 26.08 -20.36
CA ALA A 191 -29.64 27.02 -19.42
C ALA A 191 -29.34 27.10 -17.89
N GLN A 192 -28.38 26.38 -17.31
CA GLN A 192 -28.20 26.43 -15.84
C GLN A 192 -26.77 26.66 -15.36
N THR A 193 -26.66 27.16 -14.12
CA THR A 193 -25.40 27.34 -13.40
C THR A 193 -25.32 26.33 -12.27
N TYR A 194 -24.37 25.42 -12.36
CA TYR A 194 -24.12 24.37 -11.38
C TYR A 194 -22.87 24.74 -10.58
N GLY A 195 -22.92 24.53 -9.27
CA GLY A 195 -21.83 24.76 -8.33
C GLY A 195 -21.30 23.44 -7.78
N TYR A 196 -20.02 23.20 -7.98
CA TYR A 196 -19.31 21.99 -7.63
C TYR A 196 -18.30 22.24 -6.52
N TYR A 197 -18.00 21.20 -5.75
CA TYR A 197 -16.99 21.24 -4.69
C TYR A 197 -15.60 21.61 -5.24
N THR A 198 -14.79 22.27 -4.42
CA THR A 198 -13.36 22.58 -4.67
C THR A 198 -12.52 22.03 -3.53
N GLU A 199 -11.18 22.10 -3.65
CA GLU A 199 -10.25 21.83 -2.56
C GLU A 199 -10.43 22.73 -1.32
N ARG A 200 -11.17 23.86 -1.48
CA ARG A 200 -11.49 24.80 -0.40
C ARG A 200 -12.87 24.56 0.22
N SER A 201 -13.62 23.57 -0.24
CA SER A 201 -14.90 23.22 0.35
C SER A 201 -14.76 22.59 1.73
N ASP A 202 -15.86 22.57 2.47
CA ASP A 202 -16.01 21.98 3.81
C ASP A 202 -16.08 20.44 3.82
N ASP A 203 -16.40 19.81 2.69
CA ASP A 203 -16.46 18.34 2.54
C ASP A 203 -15.27 17.82 1.72
N MET A 204 -14.30 17.25 2.42
CA MET A 204 -13.04 16.76 1.83
C MET A 204 -13.25 15.54 0.92
N SER A 205 -14.17 14.66 1.30
CA SER A 205 -14.48 13.45 0.52
C SER A 205 -15.09 13.80 -0.84
N ARG A 206 -15.70 14.98 -0.99
CA ARG A 206 -16.31 15.47 -2.23
C ARG A 206 -15.45 16.46 -3.01
N GLN A 207 -14.20 16.67 -2.64
CA GLN A 207 -13.29 17.49 -3.45
C GLN A 207 -13.07 16.85 -4.83
N PRO A 208 -12.84 17.66 -5.88
CA PRO A 208 -12.48 17.14 -7.18
C PRO A 208 -11.22 16.29 -7.08
N LYS A 209 -11.14 15.21 -7.85
CA LYS A 209 -9.97 14.31 -7.79
C LYS A 209 -9.80 13.55 -9.09
N LEU A 210 -8.55 13.34 -9.48
CA LEU A 210 -8.20 12.36 -10.51
C LEU A 210 -8.02 11.01 -9.83
N VAL A 211 -8.80 10.03 -10.26
CA VAL A 211 -8.59 8.62 -9.96
C VAL A 211 -7.88 8.00 -11.14
N ILE A 212 -6.65 7.56 -10.91
CA ILE A 212 -5.77 7.04 -11.95
C ILE A 212 -5.60 5.55 -11.72
N TYR A 213 -5.98 4.78 -12.73
CA TYR A 213 -5.71 3.35 -12.79
C TYR A 213 -4.42 3.13 -13.56
N TYR A 214 -3.49 2.41 -12.97
CA TYR A 214 -2.18 2.18 -13.55
C TYR A 214 -1.68 0.79 -13.19
N HIS A 215 -0.84 0.21 -14.03
CA HIS A 215 -0.05 -0.96 -13.67
C HIS A 215 1.43 -0.61 -13.71
N MET A 216 2.22 -1.45 -13.02
CA MET A 216 3.67 -1.28 -12.99
C MET A 216 4.31 -2.40 -13.79
N PRO A 217 5.27 -2.06 -14.66
CA PRO A 217 6.15 -3.08 -15.22
C PRO A 217 6.82 -3.87 -14.08
N ALA A 218 6.83 -5.20 -14.21
CA ALA A 218 7.34 -6.10 -13.18
C ALA A 218 8.79 -5.80 -12.75
N ASP A 219 9.57 -5.15 -13.61
CA ASP A 219 10.97 -4.78 -13.38
C ASP A 219 11.16 -3.48 -12.57
N GLN A 220 10.09 -2.74 -12.25
CA GLN A 220 10.16 -1.49 -11.48
C GLN A 220 10.04 -1.67 -9.96
N ILE A 221 9.88 -2.90 -9.45
CA ILE A 221 9.51 -3.14 -8.05
C ILE A 221 10.75 -3.29 -7.17
N ARG A 222 10.88 -2.41 -6.16
CA ARG A 222 11.92 -2.52 -5.12
C ARG A 222 11.53 -3.64 -4.15
N LYS A 223 12.22 -4.77 -4.22
CA LYS A 223 11.98 -5.94 -3.33
C LYS A 223 13.07 -6.15 -2.27
N LYS A 224 13.96 -5.17 -2.08
CA LYS A 224 15.04 -5.23 -1.09
C LYS A 224 14.67 -4.67 0.30
N SER A 225 13.43 -4.25 0.45
CA SER A 225 12.96 -3.56 1.65
C SER A 225 11.91 -4.41 2.37
N TRP A 226 11.78 -4.16 3.67
CA TRP A 226 10.64 -4.49 4.50
C TRP A 226 10.14 -3.15 5.07
N PRO A 227 9.44 -2.35 4.24
CA PRO A 227 9.30 -0.91 4.46
C PRO A 227 8.25 -0.53 5.51
N GLN A 228 7.42 -1.47 5.94
CA GLN A 228 6.36 -1.21 6.90
C GLN A 228 6.01 -2.46 7.72
N TYR A 229 5.12 -2.30 8.70
CA TYR A 229 4.63 -3.39 9.54
C TYR A 229 4.10 -4.55 8.68
N LYS A 230 4.47 -5.79 9.03
CA LYS A 230 4.12 -7.00 8.25
C LYS A 230 4.39 -6.88 6.73
N TYR A 231 5.52 -6.27 6.38
CA TYR A 231 6.10 -6.18 5.04
C TYR A 231 5.44 -5.17 4.10
N ASP A 232 4.15 -5.33 3.82
CA ASP A 232 3.42 -4.57 2.82
C ASP A 232 2.15 -3.94 3.42
N ALA A 233 1.48 -3.07 2.64
CA ALA A 233 0.23 -2.43 3.05
C ALA A 233 -0.93 -3.43 3.20
N GLN A 234 -0.76 -4.63 2.68
CA GLN A 234 -1.67 -5.75 2.79
C GLN A 234 -1.46 -6.55 4.09
N HIS A 235 -0.35 -6.33 4.80
CA HIS A 235 0.09 -7.06 5.97
C HIS A 235 0.25 -8.56 5.75
N THR A 236 0.76 -8.98 4.61
CA THR A 236 0.95 -10.41 4.30
C THR A 236 2.01 -11.07 5.19
N ALA A 237 2.99 -10.28 5.68
CA ALA A 237 4.23 -10.74 6.30
C ALA A 237 5.02 -11.73 5.42
N MET A 238 4.86 -11.62 4.10
CA MET A 238 5.54 -12.44 3.10
C MET A 238 6.68 -11.66 2.45
N GLN A 239 7.91 -12.15 2.57
CA GLN A 239 9.02 -11.67 1.76
C GLN A 239 9.13 -12.51 0.49
N GLY A 240 8.95 -11.91 -0.67
CA GLY A 240 8.85 -12.62 -1.96
C GLY A 240 10.14 -13.26 -2.49
N TRP A 241 11.25 -13.22 -1.76
CA TRP A 241 12.51 -13.82 -2.19
C TRP A 241 12.48 -15.35 -2.07
N GLN A 242 13.00 -16.03 -3.09
CA GLN A 242 13.03 -17.48 -3.18
C GLN A 242 14.44 -18.05 -3.02
N SER A 243 14.55 -19.31 -2.59
CA SER A 243 15.83 -19.98 -2.36
C SER A 243 15.88 -21.34 -3.06
N ASN A 244 17.05 -21.79 -3.48
CA ASN A 244 17.25 -23.15 -4.01
C ASN A 244 17.33 -24.23 -2.92
N THR A 245 17.42 -23.82 -1.66
CA THR A 245 17.54 -24.73 -0.51
C THR A 245 16.99 -24.10 0.76
N ASN A 246 16.58 -24.95 1.70
CA ASN A 246 16.14 -24.53 3.02
C ASN A 246 17.33 -24.49 4.00
N PRO A 247 17.29 -23.60 5.01
CA PRO A 247 18.23 -23.60 6.12
C PRO A 247 18.03 -24.82 7.02
N THR A 248 19.12 -25.37 7.58
CA THR A 248 19.09 -26.53 8.50
C THR A 248 19.29 -26.15 9.96
N GLY A 249 19.59 -24.88 10.23
CA GLY A 249 19.84 -24.37 11.57
C GLY A 249 20.06 -22.86 11.55
N PHE A 250 20.06 -22.26 12.74
CA PHE A 250 20.20 -20.82 12.93
C PHE A 250 21.08 -20.52 14.13
N ARG A 251 21.71 -19.34 14.12
CA ARG A 251 22.31 -18.71 15.30
C ARG A 251 21.82 -17.28 15.44
N VAL A 252 21.88 -16.74 16.64
CA VAL A 252 21.59 -15.34 16.91
C VAL A 252 22.88 -14.55 16.97
N GLU A 253 22.89 -13.42 16.29
CA GLU A 253 23.87 -12.37 16.40
C GLU A 253 23.20 -11.14 17.03
N MET A 254 23.96 -10.38 17.81
CA MET A 254 23.50 -9.17 18.52
C MET A 254 24.19 -7.94 17.92
N PRO A 255 23.83 -7.56 16.69
CA PRO A 255 24.55 -6.53 15.96
C PRO A 255 24.48 -5.14 16.62
N PHE A 256 23.48 -4.87 17.46
CA PHE A 256 23.32 -3.55 18.07
C PHE A 256 22.64 -3.60 19.45
N PHE A 257 23.24 -2.89 20.41
CA PHE A 257 22.66 -2.57 21.71
C PHE A 257 22.45 -1.06 21.80
N ALA A 258 21.19 -0.63 21.94
CA ALA A 258 20.83 0.78 22.04
C ALA A 258 21.03 1.33 23.45
N GLY A 259 20.88 0.50 24.48
CA GLY A 259 20.70 0.91 25.87
C GLY A 259 19.35 0.43 26.43
N PRO A 260 19.13 0.52 27.75
CA PRO A 260 17.92 0.00 28.39
C PRO A 260 16.68 0.84 28.01
N ASN A 261 15.74 0.21 27.31
CA ASN A 261 14.47 0.76 26.83
C ASN A 261 14.67 1.98 25.92
N TYR A 262 15.63 1.91 25.01
CA TYR A 262 15.97 3.03 24.12
C TYR A 262 15.37 2.89 22.72
N ILE A 263 15.04 1.70 22.26
CA ILE A 263 14.30 1.49 21.02
C ILE A 263 12.82 1.71 21.31
N LYS A 264 12.19 2.61 20.56
CA LYS A 264 10.79 3.05 20.79
C LYS A 264 9.82 2.62 19.71
N SER A 265 10.30 1.88 18.71
CA SER A 265 9.47 1.42 17.61
C SER A 265 9.97 0.11 17.04
N ASP A 266 9.10 -0.56 16.30
CA ASP A 266 9.52 -1.67 15.45
C ASP A 266 10.47 -1.14 14.36
N PRO A 267 11.57 -1.83 14.06
CA PRO A 267 12.45 -1.45 12.96
C PRO A 267 11.81 -1.78 11.60
N ILE A 268 12.17 -1.02 10.58
CA ILE A 268 11.93 -1.37 9.17
C ILE A 268 13.26 -1.60 8.45
N LEU A 269 13.22 -2.28 7.32
CA LEU A 269 14.33 -2.36 6.38
C LEU A 269 14.02 -1.51 5.15
N ASN A 270 14.77 -0.45 4.92
CA ASN A 270 14.62 0.45 3.76
C ASN A 270 15.92 0.46 2.94
N ASP A 271 15.90 -0.20 1.77
CA ASP A 271 17.05 -0.31 0.84
C ASP A 271 18.36 -0.67 1.55
N ASP A 272 18.33 -1.78 2.29
CA ASP A 272 19.43 -2.33 3.10
C ASP A 272 19.77 -1.59 4.41
N LYS A 273 19.05 -0.52 4.74
CA LYS A 273 19.20 0.21 6.01
C LYS A 273 18.14 -0.22 7.00
N LEU A 274 18.54 -0.64 8.18
CA LEU A 274 17.63 -0.77 9.31
C LEU A 274 17.32 0.61 9.88
N MET A 275 16.04 0.95 9.96
CA MET A 275 15.60 2.24 10.45
C MET A 275 14.62 2.05 11.60
N MET A 276 14.81 2.77 12.69
CA MET A 276 13.95 2.68 13.88
C MET A 276 14.03 3.96 14.68
N TYR A 277 13.04 4.19 15.54
CA TYR A 277 13.14 5.25 16.52
C TYR A 277 13.91 4.83 17.74
N TYR A 278 14.76 5.74 18.21
CA TYR A 278 15.54 5.54 19.43
C TYR A 278 15.62 6.80 20.28
N VAL A 279 15.89 6.62 21.58
CA VAL A 279 16.24 7.67 22.54
C VAL A 279 17.61 7.37 23.13
N THR A 280 18.23 8.34 23.80
CA THR A 280 19.54 8.18 24.45
C THR A 280 19.43 8.38 25.96
N SER A 281 20.46 7.96 26.71
CA SER A 281 20.60 8.28 28.13
C SER A 281 20.71 9.78 28.40
N THR A 282 21.29 10.51 27.44
CA THR A 282 21.67 11.92 27.58
C THR A 282 20.62 12.88 27.05
N SER A 283 19.60 12.40 26.34
CA SER A 283 18.58 13.25 25.74
C SER A 283 17.21 12.55 25.70
N PRO A 284 16.14 13.23 26.17
CA PRO A 284 14.78 12.75 26.03
C PRO A 284 14.24 12.92 24.60
N ALA A 285 15.01 13.54 23.69
CA ALA A 285 14.60 13.69 22.30
C ALA A 285 14.58 12.33 21.59
N HIS A 286 13.59 12.14 20.72
CA HIS A 286 13.52 10.99 19.83
C HIS A 286 14.37 11.23 18.58
N TRP A 287 14.94 10.15 18.07
CA TRP A 287 15.81 10.18 16.89
C TRP A 287 15.42 9.06 15.94
N LEU A 288 15.55 9.32 14.65
CA LEU A 288 15.53 8.27 13.63
C LEU A 288 16.95 7.71 13.52
N LEU A 289 17.15 6.50 14.05
CA LEU A 289 18.42 5.78 13.94
C LEU A 289 18.46 5.00 12.63
N THR A 290 19.60 5.09 11.94
CA THR A 290 19.88 4.32 10.72
C THR A 290 21.08 3.41 10.98
N LEU A 291 20.89 2.10 10.81
CA LEU A 291 21.92 1.08 10.94
C LEU A 291 22.09 0.31 9.63
N SER A 292 23.26 -0.26 9.39
CA SER A 292 23.39 -1.39 8.47
C SER A 292 22.68 -2.63 9.04
N GLN A 293 22.38 -3.62 8.20
CA GLN A 293 21.85 -4.91 8.67
C GLN A 293 22.77 -5.62 9.69
N ARG A 294 24.06 -5.28 9.72
CA ARG A 294 25.04 -5.80 10.71
C ARG A 294 25.21 -4.88 11.93
N GLY A 295 24.33 -3.91 12.13
CA GLY A 295 24.28 -3.06 13.34
C GLY A 295 25.27 -1.91 13.38
N LYS A 296 26.14 -1.75 12.38
CA LYS A 296 26.94 -0.53 12.25
C LYS A 296 26.00 0.68 12.11
N GLN A 297 26.12 1.65 13.00
CA GLN A 297 25.42 2.93 12.88
C GLN A 297 25.90 3.69 11.65
N LEU A 298 24.95 4.08 10.81
CA LEU A 298 25.17 4.85 9.59
C LEU A 298 24.83 6.33 9.80
N GLY A 299 23.85 6.62 10.67
CA GLY A 299 23.45 7.97 11.00
C GLY A 299 22.33 8.01 12.03
N ALA A 300 22.09 9.18 12.60
CA ALA A 300 20.97 9.45 13.47
C ALA A 300 20.48 10.88 13.23
N SER A 301 19.16 11.05 13.08
CA SER A 301 18.55 12.36 12.81
C SER A 301 17.57 12.70 13.91
N SER A 302 17.74 13.89 14.52
CA SER A 302 16.88 14.34 15.60
C SER A 302 15.48 14.64 15.09
N ILE A 303 14.48 14.28 15.89
CA ILE A 303 13.11 14.74 15.70
C ILE A 303 12.81 15.65 16.89
N ASP A 304 12.77 16.96 16.64
CA ASP A 304 12.61 17.96 17.70
C ASP A 304 11.27 17.76 18.43
N GLY A 305 11.31 17.06 19.56
CA GLY A 305 10.16 16.85 20.44
C GLY A 305 10.40 15.76 21.48
N ALA A 306 10.14 16.08 22.75
CA ALA A 306 9.73 15.07 23.72
C ALA A 306 8.34 14.55 23.30
N GLY A 307 8.05 13.25 23.44
CA GLY A 307 6.70 12.77 23.16
C GLY A 307 6.52 11.26 23.08
N VAL A 308 5.38 10.83 22.55
CA VAL A 308 5.07 9.40 22.37
C VAL A 308 5.48 9.00 20.97
N VAL A 309 6.49 8.13 20.88
CA VAL A 309 6.73 7.31 19.70
C VAL A 309 6.29 5.91 20.06
N LYS A 310 5.17 5.47 19.50
CA LYS A 310 4.63 4.12 19.72
C LYS A 310 4.61 3.27 18.45
N TYR A 311 4.65 3.91 17.29
CA TYR A 311 4.46 3.26 16.00
C TYR A 311 5.76 3.29 15.18
N GLY A 312 6.03 2.20 14.45
CA GLY A 312 7.16 2.06 13.55
C GLY A 312 7.23 3.17 12.49
N PRO A 313 8.44 3.55 12.03
CA PRO A 313 8.54 4.30 10.78
C PRO A 313 7.97 3.46 9.63
N VAL A 314 7.56 4.12 8.55
CA VAL A 314 7.26 3.46 7.27
C VAL A 314 8.06 4.11 6.15
N ALA A 315 8.35 3.38 5.08
CA ALA A 315 9.13 3.91 3.95
C ALA A 315 8.37 3.78 2.63
N ASP A 316 8.54 4.78 1.76
CA ASP A 316 8.02 4.72 0.39
C ASP A 316 9.04 4.14 -0.61
N ARG A 317 8.59 3.94 -1.85
CA ARG A 317 9.43 3.43 -2.94
C ARG A 317 10.51 4.40 -3.42
N LYS A 318 10.43 5.68 -3.06
CA LYS A 318 11.48 6.66 -3.35
C LYS A 318 12.58 6.62 -2.27
N GLY A 319 12.36 5.88 -1.18
CA GLY A 319 13.28 5.72 -0.06
C GLY A 319 13.06 6.74 1.05
N TYR A 320 12.01 7.57 0.95
CA TYR A 320 11.65 8.48 2.05
C TYR A 320 11.08 7.68 3.21
N THR A 321 11.40 8.12 4.42
CA THR A 321 10.93 7.49 5.66
C THR A 321 9.99 8.44 6.39
N TYR A 322 8.86 7.92 6.82
CA TYR A 322 7.74 8.64 7.42
C TYR A 322 7.54 8.21 8.86
N CYS A 323 7.35 9.21 9.70
CA CYS A 323 7.59 9.09 11.12
C CYS A 323 6.53 9.88 11.91
N LEU A 324 5.59 9.20 12.56
CA LEU A 324 4.65 9.83 13.49
C LEU A 324 5.27 10.02 14.89
N THR A 325 5.30 11.27 15.35
CA THR A 325 5.89 11.69 16.64
C THR A 325 5.04 12.80 17.31
N GLY A 326 5.59 13.38 18.39
CA GLY A 326 4.98 14.45 19.16
C GLY A 326 4.41 13.95 20.49
N ASN A 327 4.13 14.85 21.43
CA ASN A 327 3.57 14.51 22.75
C ASN A 327 2.30 13.65 22.66
N THR A 328 1.58 13.79 21.56
CA THR A 328 0.33 13.10 21.28
C THR A 328 0.32 12.35 19.95
N GLY A 329 1.48 12.15 19.30
CA GLY A 329 1.54 11.44 18.02
C GLY A 329 0.87 12.19 16.85
N ASN A 330 0.86 13.52 16.89
CA ASN A 330 0.18 14.39 15.92
C ASN A 330 1.10 14.95 14.82
N LEU A 331 2.41 14.72 14.89
CA LEU A 331 3.39 15.24 13.93
C LEU A 331 3.87 14.14 13.00
N LEU A 332 3.70 14.31 11.69
CA LEU A 332 4.35 13.48 10.68
C LEU A 332 5.64 14.15 10.23
N ASN A 333 6.77 13.54 10.57
CA ASN A 333 8.08 13.90 10.06
C ASN A 333 8.41 13.01 8.88
N VAL A 334 9.05 13.60 7.88
CA VAL A 334 9.43 12.89 6.67
C VAL A 334 10.90 13.14 6.42
N PHE A 335 11.63 12.05 6.19
CA PHE A 335 13.06 12.05 5.98
C PHE A 335 13.35 11.62 4.55
N ASP A 336 14.32 12.26 3.91
CA ASP A 336 14.83 11.87 2.60
C ASP A 336 15.56 10.51 2.66
N PRO A 337 15.91 9.91 1.51
CA PRO A 337 16.63 8.63 1.49
C PRO A 337 18.02 8.64 2.15
N ASN A 338 18.56 9.82 2.45
CA ASN A 338 19.81 10.03 3.19
C ASN A 338 19.56 10.25 4.69
N SER A 339 18.33 10.07 5.14
CA SER A 339 17.86 10.28 6.52
C SER A 339 17.86 11.74 6.98
N ASN A 340 17.91 12.74 6.08
CA ASN A 340 17.76 14.14 6.46
C ASN A 340 16.28 14.51 6.53
N MET A 341 15.88 15.35 7.49
CA MET A 341 14.49 15.82 7.59
C MET A 341 14.12 16.64 6.34
N ALA A 342 13.18 16.11 5.56
CA ALA A 342 12.63 16.77 4.38
C ALA A 342 11.59 17.83 4.78
N PHE A 343 10.66 17.46 5.65
CA PHE A 343 9.69 18.38 6.27
C PHE A 343 8.97 17.69 7.45
N SER A 344 8.24 18.49 8.24
CA SER A 344 7.32 18.02 9.27
C SER A 344 5.96 18.70 9.11
N ARG A 345 4.86 17.97 9.33
CA ARG A 345 3.48 18.48 9.25
C ARG A 345 2.63 17.93 10.38
N GLU A 346 1.77 18.76 10.94
CA GLU A 346 0.74 18.31 11.87
C GLU A 346 -0.38 17.58 11.11
N LEU A 347 -0.92 16.54 11.73
CA LEU A 347 -2.14 15.90 11.27
C LEU A 347 -3.30 16.90 11.37
N ALA A 348 -4.16 16.89 10.35
CA ALA A 348 -5.30 17.80 10.29
C ALA A 348 -6.19 17.68 11.53
N ASN A 349 -6.84 18.78 11.89
CA ASN A 349 -7.73 18.88 13.04
C ASN A 349 -7.10 18.48 14.38
N ASN A 350 -5.78 18.56 14.54
CA ASN A 350 -5.07 18.11 15.76
C ASN A 350 -5.36 16.64 16.09
N ALA A 351 -5.49 15.78 15.08
CA ALA A 351 -5.68 14.35 15.27
C ALA A 351 -4.39 13.69 15.80
N GLN A 352 -4.56 12.60 16.54
CA GLN A 352 -3.50 11.87 17.24
C GLN A 352 -3.47 10.44 16.73
N ALA A 353 -2.32 9.97 16.26
CA ALA A 353 -2.20 8.60 15.78
C ALA A 353 -2.44 7.57 16.89
N THR A 354 -3.26 6.55 16.60
CA THR A 354 -3.64 5.46 17.52
C THR A 354 -3.26 4.08 17.01
N ALA A 355 -2.73 3.97 15.79
CA ALA A 355 -2.16 2.75 15.23
C ALA A 355 -0.97 3.07 14.31
N THR A 356 -0.28 2.00 13.85
CA THR A 356 0.83 2.14 12.89
C THR A 356 0.32 2.75 11.58
N PRO A 357 1.03 3.74 10.99
CA PRO A 357 0.67 4.24 9.68
C PRO A 357 0.92 3.16 8.62
N VAL A 358 0.16 3.21 7.53
CA VAL A 358 0.34 2.33 6.38
C VAL A 358 0.56 3.18 5.14
N ILE A 359 1.48 2.76 4.28
CA ILE A 359 1.82 3.48 3.06
C ILE A 359 1.50 2.64 1.84
N GLY A 360 0.70 3.20 0.95
CA GLY A 360 0.35 2.61 -0.33
C GLY A 360 1.51 2.60 -1.31
N PHE A 361 1.34 1.86 -2.40
CA PHE A 361 2.30 1.71 -3.48
C PHE A 361 2.56 3.03 -4.22
N ASP A 362 1.54 3.91 -4.28
CA ASP A 362 1.63 5.28 -4.79
C ASP A 362 2.30 6.26 -3.79
N GLY A 363 2.53 5.85 -2.54
CA GLY A 363 3.04 6.69 -1.46
C GLY A 363 1.95 7.43 -0.66
N SER A 364 0.66 7.18 -0.92
CA SER A 364 -0.45 7.66 -0.06
C SER A 364 -0.33 7.05 1.33
N ILE A 365 -0.68 7.80 2.38
CA ILE A 365 -0.51 7.37 3.78
C ILE A 365 -1.85 7.29 4.50
N TYR A 366 -2.06 6.21 5.25
CA TYR A 366 -3.28 5.90 5.99
C TYR A 366 -2.97 5.80 7.48
N ILE A 367 -3.75 6.50 8.29
CA ILE A 367 -3.48 6.66 9.72
C ILE A 367 -4.79 6.52 10.49
N SER A 368 -4.85 5.53 11.38
CA SER A 368 -5.90 5.49 12.40
C SER A 368 -5.57 6.47 13.51
N THR A 369 -6.54 7.29 13.88
CA THR A 369 -6.40 8.36 14.87
C THR A 369 -7.53 8.32 15.90
N ASP A 370 -7.38 9.10 16.97
CA ASP A 370 -8.45 9.38 17.94
C ASP A 370 -9.69 10.09 17.33
N LYS A 371 -9.55 10.64 16.12
CA LYS A 371 -10.61 11.36 15.40
C LYS A 371 -11.11 10.63 14.15
N GLY A 372 -10.69 9.39 13.92
CA GLY A 372 -11.09 8.59 12.76
C GLY A 372 -9.92 8.02 11.97
N VAL A 373 -10.19 7.42 10.82
CA VAL A 373 -9.19 6.97 9.85
C VAL A 373 -8.95 8.07 8.83
N TYR A 374 -7.70 8.52 8.70
CA TYR A 374 -7.27 9.59 7.82
C TYR A 374 -6.48 9.00 6.66
N ALA A 375 -6.72 9.49 5.44
CA ALA A 375 -5.90 9.15 4.28
C ALA A 375 -5.30 10.42 3.68
N TYR A 376 -4.00 10.43 3.43
CA TYR A 376 -3.26 11.53 2.81
C TYR A 376 -2.73 11.09 1.45
N THR A 377 -2.68 12.03 0.50
CA THR A 377 -1.97 11.85 -0.78
C THR A 377 -0.46 11.74 -0.55
N ALA A 378 0.24 11.17 -1.53
CA ALA A 378 1.70 11.02 -1.48
C ALA A 378 2.43 12.38 -1.48
N GLN A 379 3.74 12.32 -1.21
CA GLN A 379 4.63 13.47 -1.42
C GLN A 379 4.74 13.84 -2.91
N PRO A 380 4.94 15.14 -3.23
CA PRO A 380 5.16 16.27 -2.29
C PRO A 380 3.89 16.95 -1.76
N GLU A 381 2.69 16.60 -2.24
CA GLU A 381 1.47 17.37 -1.94
C GLU A 381 1.00 17.17 -0.50
N PHE A 382 0.94 15.92 -0.04
CA PHE A 382 0.51 15.53 1.31
C PHE A 382 -0.79 16.20 1.76
N LYS A 383 -1.78 16.18 0.88
CA LYS A 383 -3.13 16.67 1.15
C LYS A 383 -3.98 15.56 1.74
N LEU A 384 -4.77 15.88 2.76
CA LEU A 384 -5.78 14.99 3.33
C LEU A 384 -6.86 14.70 2.26
N LYS A 385 -7.02 13.42 1.92
CA LYS A 385 -7.97 12.87 0.92
C LYS A 385 -9.38 12.77 1.49
N TRP A 386 -9.49 12.20 2.68
CA TRP A 386 -10.75 11.96 3.37
C TRP A 386 -10.49 11.58 4.83
N VAL A 387 -11.54 11.67 5.64
CA VAL A 387 -11.59 11.17 7.01
C VAL A 387 -12.83 10.30 7.16
N TYR A 388 -12.64 9.09 7.67
CA TYR A 388 -13.75 8.22 8.08
C TYR A 388 -13.87 8.21 9.61
N THR A 389 -15.08 8.45 10.12
CA THR A 389 -15.35 8.49 11.56
C THR A 389 -16.44 7.51 11.95
N SER A 390 -16.29 6.85 13.11
CA SER A 390 -17.35 6.10 13.80
C SER A 390 -17.45 6.60 15.23
N GLY A 391 -18.60 6.38 15.90
CA GLY A 391 -18.96 7.07 17.15
C GLY A 391 -17.85 7.21 18.22
N THR A 392 -16.96 6.23 18.38
CA THR A 392 -15.81 6.29 19.34
C THR A 392 -14.43 6.25 18.69
N ASN A 393 -14.32 6.08 17.36
CA ASN A 393 -13.07 6.11 16.60
C ASN A 393 -11.93 5.23 17.17
N LYS A 394 -12.23 3.99 17.55
CA LYS A 394 -11.22 3.02 18.01
C LYS A 394 -10.82 2.10 16.88
N PHE A 395 -9.93 2.56 16.01
CA PHE A 395 -9.53 1.82 14.82
C PHE A 395 -8.16 1.16 14.98
N GLY A 396 -8.03 -0.07 14.48
CA GLY A 396 -6.75 -0.78 14.34
C GLY A 396 -5.91 -0.26 13.17
N THR A 397 -4.76 -0.87 12.93
CA THR A 397 -3.91 -0.56 11.76
C THR A 397 -4.69 -0.86 10.46
N PRO A 398 -4.83 0.10 9.53
CA PRO A 398 -5.54 -0.11 8.26
C PRO A 398 -4.77 -1.08 7.35
N ALA A 399 -5.45 -1.88 6.54
CA ALA A 399 -4.83 -2.65 5.45
C ALA A 399 -5.38 -2.20 4.10
N LEU A 400 -4.61 -2.34 3.03
CA LEU A 400 -5.03 -1.97 1.67
C LEU A 400 -5.31 -3.22 0.84
N HIS A 401 -6.31 -3.13 -0.03
CA HIS A 401 -6.48 -4.08 -1.13
C HIS A 401 -5.27 -4.04 -2.07
N GLU A 402 -4.95 -5.15 -2.75
CA GLU A 402 -3.80 -5.23 -3.68
C GLU A 402 -3.89 -4.22 -4.83
N SER A 403 -5.10 -3.91 -5.29
CA SER A 403 -5.38 -2.86 -6.30
C SER A 403 -5.52 -1.46 -5.71
N GLU A 404 -5.43 -1.32 -4.39
CA GLU A 404 -5.59 -0.05 -3.66
C GLU A 404 -6.94 0.65 -3.87
N GLN A 405 -7.97 -0.09 -4.27
CA GLN A 405 -9.34 0.44 -4.39
C GLN A 405 -10.07 0.52 -3.05
N LEU A 406 -9.66 -0.29 -2.07
CA LEU A 406 -10.31 -0.41 -0.77
C LEU A 406 -9.29 -0.35 0.38
N VAL A 407 -9.74 0.21 1.49
CA VAL A 407 -9.04 0.24 2.77
C VAL A 407 -9.85 -0.57 3.79
N TYR A 408 -9.21 -1.48 4.50
CA TYR A 408 -9.84 -2.30 5.53
C TYR A 408 -9.37 -1.86 6.90
N VAL A 409 -10.31 -1.75 7.85
CA VAL A 409 -9.98 -1.38 9.22
C VAL A 409 -10.87 -2.13 10.19
N TYR A 410 -10.32 -2.49 11.35
CA TYR A 410 -11.11 -3.05 12.43
C TYR A 410 -11.55 -1.93 13.39
N ASP A 411 -12.86 -1.81 13.61
CA ASP A 411 -13.44 -0.98 14.67
C ASP A 411 -13.46 -1.78 15.98
N GLY A 412 -12.51 -1.48 16.86
CA GLY A 412 -12.36 -2.07 18.17
C GLY A 412 -13.51 -1.73 19.12
N ALA A 413 -14.23 -0.63 18.92
CA ALA A 413 -15.38 -0.32 19.78
C ALA A 413 -16.63 -1.07 19.35
N ALA A 414 -16.87 -1.19 18.03
CA ALA A 414 -18.03 -1.88 17.48
C ALA A 414 -17.82 -3.38 17.28
N GLY A 415 -16.57 -3.87 17.28
CA GLY A 415 -16.23 -5.26 16.99
C GLY A 415 -16.47 -5.66 15.53
N LYS A 416 -16.19 -4.72 14.60
CA LYS A 416 -16.52 -4.84 13.18
C LYS A 416 -15.27 -4.71 12.30
N LEU A 417 -15.20 -5.52 11.27
CA LEU A 417 -14.32 -5.27 10.12
C LEU A 417 -15.06 -4.39 9.13
N ILE A 418 -14.43 -3.31 8.68
CA ILE A 418 -15.02 -2.29 7.80
C ILE A 418 -14.17 -2.20 6.54
N ALA A 419 -14.81 -2.11 5.38
CA ALA A 419 -14.17 -1.71 4.13
C ALA A 419 -14.61 -0.30 3.72
N LEU A 420 -13.62 0.53 3.39
CA LEU A 420 -13.78 1.91 2.93
C LEU A 420 -13.31 2.01 1.48
N ASN A 421 -13.98 2.84 0.69
CA ASN A 421 -13.50 3.22 -0.63
C ASN A 421 -12.26 4.11 -0.52
N ASN A 422 -11.17 3.76 -1.21
CA ASN A 422 -9.93 4.55 -1.14
C ASN A 422 -10.05 5.96 -1.74
N ALA A 423 -11.00 6.19 -2.66
CA ALA A 423 -11.16 7.49 -3.31
C ALA A 423 -11.76 8.57 -2.39
N ASP A 424 -12.66 8.19 -1.50
CA ASP A 424 -13.49 9.13 -0.72
C ASP A 424 -13.73 8.74 0.75
N GLY A 425 -13.25 7.57 1.18
CA GLY A 425 -13.40 7.10 2.57
C GLY A 425 -14.80 6.61 2.91
N VAL A 426 -15.71 6.51 1.94
CA VAL A 426 -17.09 6.04 2.19
C VAL A 426 -17.07 4.54 2.49
N MET A 427 -17.78 4.15 3.55
CA MET A 427 -17.94 2.74 3.91
C MET A 427 -18.70 1.98 2.81
N LYS A 428 -18.10 0.90 2.31
CA LYS A 428 -18.74 -0.02 1.37
C LYS A 428 -19.52 -1.12 2.06
N TRP A 429 -18.92 -1.74 3.08
CA TRP A 429 -19.52 -2.82 3.85
C TRP A 429 -18.87 -2.90 5.23
N ASP A 430 -19.57 -3.54 6.16
CA ASP A 430 -19.05 -3.96 7.45
C ASP A 430 -19.48 -5.40 7.77
N VAL A 431 -18.70 -6.09 8.60
CA VAL A 431 -19.00 -7.44 9.08
C VAL A 431 -18.70 -7.53 10.57
N ASN A 432 -19.62 -8.13 11.33
CA ASN A 432 -19.43 -8.39 12.75
C ASN A 432 -18.45 -9.55 12.96
N VAL A 433 -17.30 -9.26 13.55
CA VAL A 433 -16.29 -10.27 13.95
C VAL A 433 -16.39 -10.58 15.45
N MET A 434 -17.16 -9.77 16.20
CA MET A 434 -17.67 -10.01 17.56
C MET A 434 -16.59 -10.08 18.65
N THR A 435 -15.73 -9.06 18.73
CA THR A 435 -14.95 -8.77 19.94
C THR A 435 -14.61 -7.28 19.99
N THR A 436 -14.83 -6.63 21.14
CA THR A 436 -14.45 -5.24 21.35
C THR A 436 -13.09 -5.16 22.03
N PHE A 437 -12.31 -4.13 21.69
CA PHE A 437 -10.95 -3.92 22.13
C PHE A 437 -10.76 -2.47 22.56
N ALA A 438 -10.16 -2.27 23.73
CA ALA A 438 -9.71 -0.95 24.15
C ALA A 438 -8.30 -0.64 23.64
N THR A 439 -7.46 -1.67 23.49
CA THR A 439 -6.08 -1.64 22.99
C THR A 439 -5.80 -2.97 22.26
N ASP A 440 -4.66 -3.10 21.58
CA ASP A 440 -4.28 -4.32 20.85
C ASP A 440 -5.35 -4.78 19.84
N ILE A 441 -5.82 -3.82 19.03
CA ILE A 441 -6.83 -4.04 18.01
C ILE A 441 -6.25 -4.92 16.89
N PRO A 442 -6.97 -5.95 16.42
CA PRO A 442 -6.49 -6.83 15.36
C PRO A 442 -6.19 -6.10 14.05
N VAL A 443 -5.23 -6.64 13.32
CA VAL A 443 -4.79 -6.11 12.03
C VAL A 443 -5.30 -7.01 10.91
N PRO A 444 -6.10 -6.51 9.94
CA PRO A 444 -6.49 -7.27 8.76
C PRO A 444 -5.26 -7.59 7.90
N SER A 445 -5.26 -8.77 7.27
CA SER A 445 -4.27 -9.17 6.25
C SER A 445 -4.99 -9.48 4.95
N VAL A 446 -4.49 -9.04 3.81
CA VAL A 446 -5.22 -9.05 2.53
C VAL A 446 -4.42 -9.71 1.43
N LYS A 447 -5.01 -10.63 0.67
CA LYS A 447 -4.39 -11.17 -0.56
C LYS A 447 -5.42 -11.88 -1.42
N HIS A 448 -5.29 -11.80 -2.74
CA HIS A 448 -6.16 -12.44 -3.73
C HIS A 448 -7.65 -12.28 -3.40
N ASN A 449 -8.07 -11.04 -3.11
CA ASN A 449 -9.45 -10.68 -2.75
C ASN A 449 -9.99 -11.36 -1.47
N LYS A 450 -9.11 -11.82 -0.59
CA LYS A 450 -9.44 -12.30 0.75
C LYS A 450 -8.95 -11.32 1.80
N VAL A 451 -9.81 -10.98 2.75
CA VAL A 451 -9.43 -10.29 3.98
C VAL A 451 -9.46 -11.31 5.11
N CYS A 452 -8.31 -11.51 5.73
CA CYS A 452 -8.04 -12.48 6.78
C CYS A 452 -7.87 -11.75 8.10
N ILE A 453 -8.60 -12.14 9.14
CA ILE A 453 -8.51 -11.47 10.43
C ILE A 453 -8.78 -12.42 11.59
N THR A 454 -7.97 -12.30 12.63
CA THR A 454 -8.17 -12.97 13.93
C THR A 454 -8.82 -11.99 14.89
N ASN A 455 -9.75 -12.43 15.74
CA ASN A 455 -10.36 -11.57 16.77
C ASN A 455 -9.43 -11.38 18.00
N GLY A 456 -8.18 -11.00 17.75
CA GLY A 456 -7.19 -10.63 18.75
C GLY A 456 -5.85 -10.34 18.09
N LEU A 457 -5.14 -9.29 18.52
CA LEU A 457 -3.85 -8.93 17.93
C LEU A 457 -2.73 -9.91 18.30
N ARG A 458 -2.65 -10.32 19.57
CA ARG A 458 -1.62 -11.26 20.04
C ARG A 458 -2.15 -12.68 20.14
N ARG A 459 -3.35 -12.82 20.72
CA ARG A 459 -4.06 -14.08 20.87
C ARG A 459 -5.54 -13.81 20.64
N GLY A 460 -6.15 -14.55 19.74
CA GLY A 460 -7.59 -14.55 19.52
C GLY A 460 -8.21 -15.91 19.81
N SER A 461 -9.49 -16.00 19.55
CA SER A 461 -10.32 -17.21 19.74
C SER A 461 -11.01 -17.64 18.44
N SER A 462 -10.95 -16.80 17.40
CA SER A 462 -11.51 -17.09 16.09
C SER A 462 -10.75 -16.39 15.00
N PHE A 463 -10.72 -17.03 13.83
CA PHE A 463 -10.10 -16.52 12.61
C PHE A 463 -11.14 -16.52 11.48
N HIS A 464 -11.14 -15.47 10.68
CA HIS A 464 -12.15 -15.22 9.64
C HIS A 464 -11.46 -14.94 8.32
N ILE A 465 -12.01 -15.51 7.25
CA ILE A 465 -11.67 -15.21 5.86
C ILE A 465 -12.93 -14.67 5.21
N VAL A 466 -12.89 -13.42 4.75
CA VAL A 466 -14.02 -12.77 4.07
C VAL A 466 -13.62 -12.25 2.70
N ASN A 467 -14.60 -12.07 1.83
CA ASN A 467 -14.43 -11.46 0.53
C ASN A 467 -14.10 -9.97 0.67
N ALA A 468 -13.06 -9.55 -0.02
CA ALA A 468 -12.54 -8.19 0.02
C ALA A 468 -13.52 -7.14 -0.52
N PHE A 469 -14.43 -7.50 -1.42
CA PHE A 469 -15.33 -6.54 -2.10
C PHE A 469 -16.71 -6.43 -1.48
N ASP A 470 -17.24 -7.48 -0.86
CA ASP A 470 -18.61 -7.49 -0.31
C ASP A 470 -18.69 -7.98 1.14
N GLY A 471 -17.59 -8.41 1.76
CA GLY A 471 -17.56 -8.89 3.15
C GLY A 471 -18.18 -10.27 3.35
N SER A 472 -18.60 -10.97 2.30
CA SER A 472 -19.16 -12.32 2.42
C SER A 472 -18.13 -13.30 3.01
N SER A 473 -18.59 -14.19 3.92
CA SER A 473 -17.72 -15.12 4.62
C SER A 473 -17.30 -16.29 3.71
N TYR A 474 -16.00 -16.55 3.60
CA TYR A 474 -15.46 -17.79 3.04
C TYR A 474 -15.28 -18.86 4.11
N ALA A 475 -14.64 -18.49 5.23
CA ALA A 475 -14.36 -19.42 6.31
C ALA A 475 -14.38 -18.70 7.66
N LYS A 476 -14.80 -19.43 8.69
CA LYS A 476 -14.68 -19.03 10.08
C LYS A 476 -14.18 -20.21 10.90
N VAL A 477 -13.08 -20.00 11.58
CA VAL A 477 -12.43 -20.97 12.46
C VAL A 477 -12.66 -20.52 13.90
N VAL A 478 -13.07 -21.44 14.76
CA VAL A 478 -13.25 -21.18 16.19
C VAL A 478 -12.24 -22.05 16.94
N GLY A 479 -11.27 -21.39 17.56
CA GLY A 479 -10.30 -22.02 18.45
C GLY A 479 -10.72 -21.90 19.91
N GLU A 480 -9.89 -22.42 20.81
CA GLU A 480 -10.06 -22.15 22.24
C GLU A 480 -9.77 -20.67 22.56
N PRO A 481 -10.26 -20.15 23.70
CA PRO A 481 -10.00 -18.78 24.11
C PRO A 481 -8.50 -18.45 24.12
N ASN A 482 -8.10 -17.40 23.40
CA ASN A 482 -6.71 -16.94 23.29
C ASN A 482 -5.73 -18.00 22.71
N LYS A 483 -6.22 -18.88 21.84
CA LYS A 483 -5.41 -19.94 21.20
C LYS A 483 -5.27 -19.83 19.68
N VAL A 484 -5.63 -18.68 19.10
CA VAL A 484 -5.50 -18.41 17.66
C VAL A 484 -4.53 -17.26 17.41
N SER A 485 -3.55 -17.43 16.52
CA SER A 485 -2.60 -16.38 16.13
C SER A 485 -3.18 -15.42 15.09
N GLN A 486 -2.50 -14.30 14.86
CA GLN A 486 -2.66 -13.54 13.62
C GLN A 486 -2.22 -14.37 12.41
N PRO A 487 -2.82 -14.15 11.22
CA PRO A 487 -2.43 -14.87 10.02
C PRO A 487 -1.11 -14.34 9.42
N VAL A 488 -0.45 -15.23 8.68
CA VAL A 488 0.54 -14.92 7.64
C VAL A 488 0.02 -15.48 6.31
N ILE A 489 0.24 -14.76 5.21
CA ILE A 489 -0.33 -15.15 3.90
C ILE A 489 0.80 -15.44 2.91
N GLY A 490 0.97 -16.72 2.58
CA GLY A 490 1.94 -17.21 1.61
C GLY A 490 1.46 -17.09 0.17
N THR A 491 2.10 -17.82 -0.74
CA THR A 491 1.83 -17.76 -2.19
C THR A 491 0.40 -18.16 -2.52
N ASN A 492 -0.05 -19.31 -2.01
CA ASN A 492 -1.38 -19.88 -2.29
C ASN A 492 -2.22 -20.14 -1.04
N ASN A 493 -1.63 -20.03 0.15
CA ASN A 493 -2.27 -20.44 1.40
C ASN A 493 -2.11 -19.36 2.48
N ILE A 494 -3.07 -19.34 3.39
CA ILE A 494 -3.08 -18.57 4.63
C ILE A 494 -2.73 -19.52 5.77
N TYR A 495 -1.87 -19.09 6.68
CA TYR A 495 -1.44 -19.91 7.81
C TYR A 495 -1.75 -19.23 9.14
N ILE A 496 -2.19 -20.03 10.11
CA ILE A 496 -2.42 -19.62 11.49
C ILE A 496 -1.89 -20.69 12.45
N ILE A 497 -1.61 -20.29 13.68
CA ILE A 497 -1.49 -21.21 14.80
C ILE A 497 -2.84 -21.28 15.50
N ASN A 498 -3.41 -22.48 15.61
CA ASN A 498 -4.66 -22.73 16.31
C ASN A 498 -4.46 -23.88 17.31
N ASN A 499 -4.76 -23.65 18.58
CA ASN A 499 -4.60 -24.64 19.66
C ASN A 499 -3.20 -25.30 19.66
N GLY A 500 -2.19 -24.49 19.35
CA GLY A 500 -0.79 -24.90 19.27
C GLY A 500 -0.40 -25.79 18.10
N ARG A 501 -1.25 -25.86 17.06
CA ARG A 501 -0.96 -26.52 15.78
C ARG A 501 -0.93 -25.50 14.65
N LEU A 502 -0.13 -25.80 13.63
CA LEU A 502 -0.14 -25.02 12.40
C LEU A 502 -1.28 -25.49 11.50
N GLU A 503 -2.15 -24.57 11.10
CA GLU A 503 -3.23 -24.81 10.14
C GLU A 503 -3.01 -23.97 8.89
N ALA A 504 -3.48 -24.48 7.74
CA ALA A 504 -3.42 -23.80 6.45
C ALA A 504 -4.79 -23.78 5.78
N TYR A 505 -5.05 -22.69 5.07
CA TYR A 505 -6.30 -22.45 4.35
C TYR A 505 -5.99 -21.94 2.95
N SER A 506 -6.65 -22.47 1.93
CA SER A 506 -6.46 -22.10 0.53
C SER A 506 -6.92 -20.66 0.28
N LEU A 507 -6.12 -19.85 -0.42
CA LEU A 507 -6.52 -18.50 -0.84
C LEU A 507 -7.63 -18.50 -1.89
N ALA A 508 -7.76 -19.57 -2.67
CA ALA A 508 -8.74 -19.66 -3.73
C ALA A 508 -10.17 -19.66 -3.17
N ASP A 509 -10.43 -20.54 -2.21
CA ASP A 509 -11.77 -20.88 -1.72
C ASP A 509 -11.92 -20.84 -0.19
N GLY A 510 -10.83 -20.69 0.57
CA GLY A 510 -10.85 -20.73 2.04
C GLY A 510 -10.90 -22.15 2.63
N GLY A 511 -10.79 -23.20 1.81
CA GLY A 511 -10.79 -24.59 2.25
C GLY A 511 -9.54 -24.95 3.05
N THR A 512 -9.64 -25.93 3.95
CA THR A 512 -8.48 -26.41 4.72
C THR A 512 -7.46 -27.11 3.82
N VAL A 513 -6.18 -26.87 4.09
CA VAL A 513 -5.05 -27.48 3.37
C VAL A 513 -4.24 -28.31 4.37
N PRO A 514 -3.85 -29.56 4.03
CA PRO A 514 -3.01 -30.37 4.90
C PRO A 514 -1.69 -29.68 5.25
N THR A 515 -1.37 -29.63 6.53
CA THR A 515 -0.11 -29.12 7.07
C THR A 515 0.70 -30.24 7.71
N ALA A 516 1.98 -29.95 7.97
CA ALA A 516 2.79 -30.78 8.84
C ALA A 516 2.14 -30.93 10.23
N ASN A 517 2.18 -32.15 10.79
CA ASN A 517 1.67 -32.42 12.13
C ASN A 517 2.64 -31.93 13.21
N ILE A 518 2.75 -30.60 13.37
CA ILE A 518 3.51 -29.94 14.41
C ILE A 518 2.59 -29.47 15.54
N THR A 519 3.00 -29.69 16.77
CA THR A 519 2.25 -29.34 18.00
C THR A 519 3.12 -28.50 18.94
N GLY A 520 2.52 -27.90 19.96
CA GLY A 520 3.24 -27.11 20.96
C GLY A 520 3.63 -25.71 20.49
N LEU A 521 3.12 -25.25 19.35
CA LEU A 521 3.35 -23.89 18.87
C LEU A 521 2.64 -22.87 19.75
N ASN A 522 3.23 -21.69 19.94
CA ASN A 522 2.59 -20.63 20.71
C ASN A 522 1.71 -19.76 19.81
N PRO A 523 0.41 -19.60 20.07
CA PRO A 523 -0.47 -18.71 19.30
C PRO A 523 -0.08 -17.22 19.39
N ALA A 524 0.72 -16.82 20.38
CA ALA A 524 1.28 -15.46 20.44
C ALA A 524 2.54 -15.26 19.58
N SER A 525 2.98 -16.28 18.84
CA SER A 525 4.17 -16.16 18.00
C SER A 525 3.97 -15.16 16.88
N THR A 526 5.03 -14.43 16.55
CA THR A 526 5.08 -13.64 15.31
C THR A 526 5.40 -14.57 14.15
N LEU A 527 4.64 -14.44 13.07
CA LEU A 527 4.78 -15.26 11.87
C LEU A 527 5.30 -14.41 10.71
N ALA A 528 6.25 -14.95 9.96
CA ALA A 528 6.68 -14.43 8.66
C ALA A 528 6.88 -15.59 7.69
N ILE A 529 6.80 -15.33 6.38
CA ILE A 529 6.94 -16.37 5.35
C ILE A 529 7.82 -15.88 4.19
N ASP A 530 8.62 -16.77 3.59
CA ASP A 530 9.41 -16.43 2.39
C ASP A 530 8.71 -16.85 1.09
N GLY A 531 9.34 -16.57 -0.06
CA GLY A 531 8.81 -16.91 -1.39
C GLY A 531 8.80 -18.41 -1.70
N ASN A 532 9.37 -19.25 -0.83
CA ASN A 532 9.29 -20.70 -0.90
C ASN A 532 8.17 -21.27 -0.01
N ASP A 533 7.37 -20.41 0.61
CA ASP A 533 6.38 -20.75 1.64
C ASP A 533 7.02 -21.39 2.91
N ASN A 534 8.28 -21.08 3.23
CA ASN A 534 8.86 -21.44 4.53
C ASN A 534 8.31 -20.50 5.61
N ILE A 535 7.68 -21.05 6.63
CA ILE A 535 7.06 -20.29 7.72
C ILE A 535 8.03 -20.18 8.88
N PHE A 536 8.37 -18.95 9.24
CA PHE A 536 9.20 -18.60 10.39
C PHE A 536 8.30 -18.24 11.56
N ILE A 537 8.36 -19.06 12.61
CA ILE A 537 7.52 -18.96 13.80
C ILE A 537 8.41 -18.50 14.95
N LEU A 538 8.33 -17.22 15.29
CA LEU A 538 9.08 -16.65 16.41
C LEU A 538 8.21 -16.57 17.66
N ASN A 539 8.48 -17.46 18.62
CA ASN A 539 7.91 -17.38 19.96
C ASN A 539 8.71 -16.40 20.80
N THR A 540 8.03 -15.37 21.32
CA THR A 540 8.61 -14.31 22.15
C THR A 540 8.11 -14.38 23.60
N GLU A 541 7.39 -15.44 23.98
CA GLU A 541 6.93 -15.61 25.35
C GLU A 541 8.13 -15.86 26.28
N GLN A 542 8.21 -15.04 27.33
CA GLN A 542 9.25 -15.13 28.33
C GLN A 542 9.29 -16.54 28.93
N GLY A 543 10.47 -17.15 28.99
CA GLY A 543 10.66 -18.51 29.47
C GLY A 543 10.62 -19.57 28.36
N GLN A 544 10.22 -19.22 27.13
CA GLN A 544 9.94 -20.15 26.03
C GLN A 544 10.38 -19.60 24.66
N GLN A 545 11.30 -18.63 24.65
CA GLN A 545 11.68 -17.94 23.42
C GLN A 545 12.37 -18.88 22.43
N SER A 546 11.87 -18.91 21.21
CA SER A 546 12.40 -19.81 20.17
C SER A 546 12.01 -19.35 18.77
N LEU A 547 12.80 -19.76 17.79
CA LEU A 547 12.44 -19.69 16.37
C LEU A 547 12.29 -21.11 15.84
N THR A 548 11.14 -21.41 15.25
CA THR A 548 10.88 -22.67 14.54
C THR A 548 10.60 -22.39 13.07
N VAL A 549 11.18 -23.19 12.17
CA VAL A 549 10.95 -23.06 10.73
C VAL A 549 10.22 -24.27 10.18
N VAL A 550 9.10 -24.01 9.51
CA VAL A 550 8.26 -25.03 8.89
C VAL A 550 8.29 -24.84 7.37
N SER A 551 9.02 -25.73 6.70
CA SER A 551 9.08 -25.77 5.23
C SER A 551 7.98 -26.67 4.65
N PRO A 552 7.46 -26.37 3.45
CA PRO A 552 6.49 -27.23 2.78
C PRO A 552 7.03 -28.66 2.61
N GLY A 553 6.23 -29.65 3.04
CA GLY A 553 6.58 -31.07 2.94
C GLY A 553 7.68 -31.56 3.89
N ALA A 554 8.22 -30.71 4.77
CA ALA A 554 9.25 -31.13 5.72
C ALA A 554 8.65 -32.00 6.85
N SER A 555 9.43 -32.99 7.29
CA SER A 555 9.13 -33.83 8.46
C SER A 555 9.95 -33.45 9.70
N ILE A 556 10.97 -32.61 9.53
CA ILE A 556 11.85 -32.09 10.59
C ILE A 556 11.79 -30.56 10.52
N PHE A 557 11.66 -29.93 11.68
CA PHE A 557 11.50 -28.48 11.80
C PHE A 557 12.67 -27.92 12.61
N PRO A 558 13.67 -27.30 11.95
CA PRO A 558 14.76 -26.65 12.65
C PRO A 558 14.21 -25.66 13.67
N SER A 559 14.65 -25.82 14.92
CA SER A 559 14.28 -24.92 16.01
C SER A 559 15.53 -24.48 16.76
N VAL A 560 15.57 -23.22 17.14
CA VAL A 560 16.62 -22.65 17.99
C VAL A 560 15.94 -21.97 19.18
N ALA A 561 16.33 -22.39 20.38
CA ALA A 561 15.90 -21.75 21.62
C ALA A 561 16.81 -20.57 21.94
N PHE A 562 16.26 -19.53 22.55
CA PHE A 562 16.99 -18.35 22.99
C PHE A 562 17.00 -18.30 24.52
N PRO A 563 18.17 -18.23 25.19
CA PRO A 563 18.23 -18.20 26.64
C PRO A 563 17.46 -17.02 27.24
N ASP A 564 16.60 -17.27 28.23
CA ASP A 564 15.68 -16.25 28.76
C ASP A 564 16.28 -15.25 29.75
N SER A 565 17.53 -15.40 30.18
CA SER A 565 18.10 -14.61 31.28
C SER A 565 18.08 -13.08 31.04
N ASP A 566 18.04 -12.65 29.77
CA ASP A 566 18.16 -11.23 29.41
C ASP A 566 16.94 -10.65 28.67
N GLY A 567 15.82 -11.41 28.57
CA GLY A 567 14.60 -10.94 27.89
C GLY A 567 14.80 -10.68 26.39
N TYR A 568 15.49 -11.59 25.70
CA TYR A 568 16.03 -11.41 24.35
C TYR A 568 15.01 -10.91 23.32
N LEU A 569 13.92 -11.65 23.09
CA LEU A 569 12.97 -11.32 22.03
C LEU A 569 11.61 -10.97 22.64
N THR A 570 11.26 -9.68 22.67
CA THR A 570 9.95 -9.21 23.17
C THR A 570 9.24 -8.36 22.11
N GLY A 571 7.92 -8.47 22.05
CA GLY A 571 7.09 -7.77 21.06
C GLY A 571 6.93 -8.54 19.74
N ASN A 572 6.23 -7.92 18.78
CA ASN A 572 5.87 -8.56 17.50
C ASN A 572 6.83 -8.15 16.36
N ARG A 573 8.15 -8.27 16.60
CA ARG A 573 9.21 -7.81 15.69
C ARG A 573 9.87 -8.99 14.98
N LEU A 574 9.41 -9.30 13.76
CA LEU A 574 10.08 -10.26 12.88
C LEU A 574 10.04 -9.75 11.44
N MET A 575 11.21 -9.68 10.82
CA MET A 575 11.37 -9.36 9.40
C MET A 575 12.29 -10.38 8.73
N ILE A 576 12.12 -10.57 7.43
CA ILE A 576 13.00 -11.38 6.60
C ILE A 576 13.78 -10.44 5.69
N ALA A 577 15.10 -10.42 5.83
CA ALA A 577 15.97 -9.68 4.94
C ALA A 577 16.10 -10.39 3.57
N PRO A 578 16.37 -9.67 2.48
CA PRO A 578 16.57 -10.24 1.14
C PRO A 578 17.62 -11.34 1.06
N ASP A 579 18.60 -11.31 1.97
CA ASP A 579 19.66 -12.31 2.08
C ASP A 579 19.26 -13.54 2.92
N GLY A 580 17.98 -13.60 3.31
CA GLY A 580 17.27 -14.59 4.11
C GLY A 580 17.76 -14.74 5.56
N SER A 581 18.51 -13.77 6.08
CA SER A 581 18.61 -13.56 7.52
C SER A 581 17.28 -13.03 8.06
N LEU A 582 16.99 -13.33 9.33
CA LEU A 582 15.83 -12.75 10.02
C LEU A 582 16.28 -11.63 10.95
N ILE A 583 15.44 -10.64 11.14
CA ILE A 583 15.71 -9.51 12.01
C ILE A 583 14.60 -9.44 13.05
N ALA A 584 15.00 -9.43 14.31
CA ALA A 584 14.12 -9.33 15.45
C ALA A 584 14.69 -8.32 16.45
N GLY A 585 13.95 -7.99 17.50
CA GLY A 585 14.40 -6.98 18.44
C GLY A 585 13.54 -6.93 19.69
N ASN A 586 14.04 -6.20 20.67
CA ASN A 586 13.29 -5.73 21.84
C ASN A 586 13.59 -4.25 22.05
N ASP A 587 13.14 -3.65 23.14
CA ASP A 587 13.34 -2.21 23.38
C ASP A 587 14.81 -1.84 23.69
N ASN A 588 15.73 -2.82 23.72
CA ASN A 588 17.14 -2.64 24.06
C ASN A 588 18.08 -3.00 22.91
N HIS A 589 17.75 -4.04 22.14
CA HIS A 589 18.63 -4.69 21.19
C HIS A 589 17.95 -4.92 19.85
N VAL A 590 18.79 -4.94 18.81
CA VAL A 590 18.45 -5.51 17.51
C VAL A 590 19.23 -6.80 17.35
N TYR A 591 18.53 -7.86 16.93
CA TYR A 591 19.08 -9.18 16.68
C TYR A 591 19.01 -9.51 15.21
N THR A 592 20.02 -10.26 14.75
CA THR A 592 19.99 -10.90 13.45
C THR A 592 20.09 -12.41 13.65
N ILE A 593 19.13 -13.15 13.13
CA ILE A 593 19.12 -14.60 13.18
C ILE A 593 19.56 -15.09 11.80
N VAL A 594 20.74 -15.71 11.75
CA VAL A 594 21.40 -16.08 10.50
C VAL A 594 21.40 -17.60 10.33
N PRO A 595 21.20 -18.13 9.10
CA PRO A 595 21.35 -19.55 8.82
C PRO A 595 22.75 -20.06 9.16
N THR A 596 22.86 -21.22 9.81
CA THR A 596 24.16 -21.87 10.13
C THR A 596 24.49 -23.04 9.20
N GLY A 597 23.61 -23.33 8.23
CA GLY A 597 23.77 -24.40 7.26
C GLY A 597 22.54 -24.55 6.38
N PHE A 598 22.69 -25.29 5.29
CA PHE A 598 21.67 -25.50 4.27
C PHE A 598 21.47 -26.99 3.98
N ALA A 599 20.29 -27.37 3.48
CA ALA A 599 20.02 -28.76 3.08
C ALA A 599 20.93 -29.22 1.91
N LEU A 600 21.28 -28.30 1.00
CA LEU A 600 22.29 -28.56 -0.03
C LEU A 600 23.72 -28.45 0.53
N LYS A 601 24.30 -29.63 0.83
CA LYS A 601 25.64 -29.75 1.43
C LYS A 601 26.81 -29.62 0.44
N GLY A 602 26.61 -30.04 -0.80
CA GLY A 602 27.65 -30.07 -1.83
C GLY A 602 27.84 -28.74 -2.56
N ASP A 603 28.78 -28.71 -3.50
CA ASP A 603 28.93 -27.61 -4.44
C ASP A 603 27.71 -27.52 -5.38
N ILE A 604 27.38 -26.31 -5.83
CA ILE A 604 26.38 -26.08 -6.89
C ILE A 604 26.97 -25.24 -8.01
N THR A 605 26.39 -25.33 -9.20
CA THR A 605 26.75 -24.49 -10.36
C THR A 605 25.52 -23.77 -10.88
N ILE A 606 25.62 -22.45 -11.05
CA ILE A 606 24.63 -21.62 -11.73
C ILE A 606 25.00 -21.58 -13.22
N PRO A 607 24.18 -22.15 -14.13
CA PRO A 607 24.48 -22.17 -15.56
C PRO A 607 24.38 -20.78 -16.23
N ASP A 608 24.79 -20.72 -17.50
CA ASP A 608 24.73 -19.49 -18.30
C ASP A 608 23.28 -19.04 -18.52
N GLY A 609 23.03 -17.73 -18.37
CA GLY A 609 21.71 -17.11 -18.60
C GLY A 609 20.60 -17.50 -17.61
N SER A 610 20.91 -18.24 -16.54
CA SER A 610 19.89 -18.85 -15.67
C SER A 610 19.56 -18.08 -14.39
N PHE A 611 19.98 -16.82 -14.28
CA PHE A 611 19.72 -16.03 -13.07
C PHE A 611 18.23 -15.73 -12.93
N LYS A 612 17.67 -16.14 -11.80
CA LYS A 612 16.35 -15.71 -11.32
C LYS A 612 16.53 -14.42 -10.51
N SER A 613 15.58 -13.49 -10.62
CA SER A 613 15.55 -12.30 -9.77
C SER A 613 14.86 -12.60 -8.44
N GLU A 614 15.21 -11.83 -7.40
CA GLU A 614 14.81 -12.05 -6.01
C GLU A 614 15.07 -13.49 -5.56
N TYR A 615 16.26 -13.96 -5.91
CA TYR A 615 16.64 -15.35 -5.71
C TYR A 615 17.94 -15.48 -4.93
N LEU A 616 17.94 -16.43 -4.01
CA LEU A 616 19.08 -16.82 -3.19
C LEU A 616 19.62 -18.15 -3.68
N TYR A 617 20.84 -18.11 -4.23
CA TYR A 617 21.61 -19.30 -4.58
C TYR A 617 22.53 -19.66 -3.41
N ARG A 618 22.21 -20.76 -2.73
CA ARG A 618 22.87 -21.15 -1.49
C ARG A 618 23.30 -22.60 -1.48
N ALA A 619 24.42 -22.87 -0.80
CA ALA A 619 24.90 -24.20 -0.47
C ALA A 619 25.93 -24.14 0.67
N ASP A 620 26.11 -25.22 1.44
CA ASP A 620 27.24 -25.32 2.38
C ASP A 620 28.58 -25.45 1.63
N GLY A 621 28.54 -25.98 0.40
CA GLY A 621 29.70 -26.09 -0.49
C GLY A 621 30.08 -24.78 -1.18
N ILE A 622 30.77 -24.90 -2.31
CA ILE A 622 31.13 -23.77 -3.17
C ILE A 622 29.98 -23.50 -4.14
N VAL A 623 29.59 -22.23 -4.28
CA VAL A 623 28.67 -21.80 -5.37
C VAL A 623 29.49 -21.33 -6.56
N LYS A 624 29.41 -22.07 -7.67
CA LYS A 624 30.12 -21.78 -8.92
C LYS A 624 29.20 -21.02 -9.87
N VAL A 625 29.67 -19.91 -10.41
CA VAL A 625 28.94 -19.06 -11.36
C VAL A 625 29.59 -19.16 -12.72
N SER A 626 28.81 -19.52 -13.73
CA SER A 626 29.29 -19.65 -15.12
C SER A 626 29.57 -18.28 -15.75
N ALA A 627 29.91 -18.22 -17.04
CA ALA A 627 30.27 -16.99 -17.74
C ALA A 627 29.01 -16.18 -18.09
N SER A 628 28.24 -15.82 -17.05
CA SER A 628 26.89 -15.32 -17.13
C SER A 628 26.84 -13.81 -16.92
N THR A 629 25.79 -13.18 -17.45
CA THR A 629 25.49 -11.77 -17.13
C THR A 629 24.26 -11.70 -16.23
N ILE A 630 24.37 -11.01 -15.09
CA ILE A 630 23.17 -10.60 -14.33
C ILE A 630 22.58 -9.41 -15.06
N ALA A 631 21.38 -9.58 -15.59
CA ALA A 631 20.70 -8.58 -16.41
C ALA A 631 20.21 -7.40 -15.55
N ASN A 632 20.05 -6.25 -16.19
CA ASN A 632 19.52 -5.04 -15.56
C ASN A 632 18.26 -5.35 -14.72
N ARG A 633 18.17 -4.75 -13.53
CA ARG A 633 17.07 -4.90 -12.54
C ARG A 633 16.92 -6.29 -11.92
N GLN A 634 17.78 -7.27 -12.26
CA GLN A 634 17.82 -8.53 -11.52
C GLN A 634 18.50 -8.34 -10.15
N ASN A 635 17.90 -8.92 -9.11
CA ASN A 635 18.43 -8.92 -7.75
C ASN A 635 18.79 -10.35 -7.35
N VAL A 636 20.08 -10.60 -7.09
CA VAL A 636 20.60 -11.94 -6.81
C VAL A 636 21.41 -11.93 -5.53
N VAL A 637 21.21 -12.94 -4.68
CA VAL A 637 22.07 -13.24 -3.54
C VAL A 637 22.75 -14.57 -3.79
N ILE A 638 24.07 -14.62 -3.60
CA ILE A 638 24.86 -15.85 -3.65
C ILE A 638 25.48 -16.08 -2.28
N HIS A 639 25.22 -17.24 -1.68
CA HIS A 639 25.75 -17.64 -0.38
C HIS A 639 26.43 -19.01 -0.47
N GLY A 640 27.76 -19.03 -0.52
CA GLY A 640 28.54 -20.28 -0.50
C GLY A 640 29.24 -20.49 0.82
N GLY A 641 28.89 -21.56 1.55
CA GLY A 641 29.48 -21.87 2.85
C GLY A 641 31.00 -22.03 2.79
N LYS A 642 31.52 -22.75 1.77
CA LYS A 642 32.96 -22.93 1.55
C LYS A 642 33.59 -21.89 0.61
N GLY A 643 32.79 -21.12 -0.11
CA GLY A 643 33.26 -20.07 -1.01
C GLY A 643 32.38 -19.84 -2.23
N ILE A 644 32.75 -18.85 -3.03
CA ILE A 644 32.10 -18.51 -4.30
C ILE A 644 33.17 -18.47 -5.39
N SER A 645 32.88 -19.02 -6.56
CA SER A 645 33.78 -19.01 -7.71
C SER A 645 33.09 -18.44 -8.94
N PHE A 646 33.64 -17.37 -9.51
CA PHE A 646 33.16 -16.77 -10.77
C PHE A 646 34.06 -17.21 -11.93
N ARG A 647 33.46 -17.76 -12.99
CA ARG A 647 34.20 -18.04 -14.23
C ARG A 647 34.51 -16.74 -14.98
N PRO A 648 35.64 -16.68 -15.72
CA PRO A 648 35.92 -15.58 -16.64
C PRO A 648 34.74 -15.35 -17.59
N GLY A 649 34.37 -14.08 -17.80
CA GLY A 649 33.20 -13.69 -18.59
C GLY A 649 31.94 -13.36 -17.77
N PHE A 650 31.96 -13.56 -16.45
CA PHE A 650 30.91 -13.07 -15.57
C PHE A 650 30.80 -11.53 -15.60
N SER A 651 29.59 -10.99 -15.74
CA SER A 651 29.35 -9.55 -15.71
C SER A 651 28.02 -9.17 -15.04
N ILE A 652 27.90 -7.90 -14.64
CA ILE A 652 26.70 -7.35 -14.00
C ILE A 652 26.30 -6.11 -14.78
N GLN A 653 25.07 -6.07 -15.30
CA GLN A 653 24.55 -4.89 -15.99
C GLN A 653 24.18 -3.79 -14.99
N ARG A 654 24.34 -2.53 -15.39
CA ARG A 654 23.92 -1.38 -14.59
C ARG A 654 22.43 -1.51 -14.25
N GLY A 655 22.09 -1.32 -12.97
CA GLY A 655 20.73 -1.47 -12.43
C GLY A 655 20.43 -2.85 -11.87
N ALA A 656 21.29 -3.85 -12.09
CA ALA A 656 21.24 -5.12 -11.38
C ALA A 656 21.91 -5.04 -10.00
N THR A 657 21.60 -5.99 -9.12
CA THR A 657 22.26 -6.14 -7.82
C THR A 657 22.73 -7.55 -7.59
N LEU A 658 23.98 -7.68 -7.13
CA LEU A 658 24.54 -8.92 -6.60
C LEU A 658 24.99 -8.71 -5.17
N VAL A 659 24.54 -9.58 -4.27
CA VAL A 659 25.08 -9.71 -2.91
C VAL A 659 25.80 -11.04 -2.79
N CYS A 660 27.05 -11.02 -2.34
CA CYS A 660 27.86 -12.22 -2.13
C CYS A 660 28.10 -12.45 -0.63
N LYS A 661 27.88 -13.67 -0.17
CA LYS A 661 28.14 -14.12 1.19
C LYS A 661 28.94 -15.41 1.20
N THR A 662 29.92 -15.49 2.09
CA THR A 662 30.73 -16.69 2.31
C THR A 662 30.76 -17.03 3.79
N GLY A 663 31.01 -18.31 4.10
CA GLY A 663 30.96 -18.82 5.46
C GLY A 663 29.53 -19.19 5.87
N LEU A 664 29.42 -20.04 6.89
CA LEU A 664 28.15 -20.39 7.53
C LEU A 664 27.98 -19.59 8.81
#